data_AF-A0A0S2KCU9-F1
#
_entry.id   AF-A0A0S2KCU9-F1
#
_cell.length_a   1.000
_cell.length_b   1.000
_cell.length_c   1.000
_cell.angle_alpha   90.00
_cell.angle_beta   90.00
_cell.angle_gamma   90.00
#
_symmetry.space_group_name_H-M   'P 1'
#
loop_
_entity.id
_entity.type
_entity.pdbx_description
1 polymer ?
#
loop_
_entity_poly.entity_id
_entity_poly.type
_entity_poly.pdbx_seq_one_letter_code
_entity_poly.pdbx_strand_id
1 'polypeptide(L)'
;MKKQTHLGLMAAAAILVAACGPSDQPASTAVSSSPAEPAAPAHPRYEASVDAARLISADSEPGQWMSTGRTYWEQRYSPLTQINESNVDQLGLVWSSDLDTSRGQEATPIMVDGALYVTTAWSMVKAYDAATGQLLWEFDPEVDRARGVDACCDVVNRGVAVWDGKVFFGALDGRLIALDSASGEQVWSQVTVDQSQPYTITGAPRIIDGKVIIGNAGGEYGVRGYVTAYDASSGDQLWRYYTVPGNPADGFEQPELEMAAETWTGTWWEMGGGGTVWDSMAYDPESNLLYLGVGNGSPWNQSLRSPGGGDNLFLSSIVAINPDDGSYVWHYQTTPGETWDYTATQQIIVADVEFGGETRRVVMQAPKNGFFYVLDALTGRLLSAEKFVPMTWATHVDLETGRPVEIPEARYNDTGVPIIVQPGPLGGHNWHPMSYSQNTGLVYLPVTENYMGYVAQENFERSERGWNTGTDMAEGARLVAALGAPDRAAYLMAWDPIAQQEVWRQPQLIETAAAGVLTTAGGLVFQGNAAGEFVAYRDSDGERLWSGITQSHTVAAPITYELDGVQYVALVTGSRALPQEGPGAMGSTTRASSNNSRVLVYALNGSHQLPTREIVADEQELNPPALIANNEMLAQGEQTYGRFCSVCHGANAVSDGAGVFPDLRYADRLHDLDAWNAVVLEGELASSGMVAFDGQLEESDSEAVLQYVISRAIALADELRAQQ
;
A
#
# COMPACT_ATOMS: atom_id res chain seq x y z
N MET A 1 31.65 59.18 23.63
CA MET A 1 31.31 60.60 23.86
C MET A 1 30.10 60.69 24.79
N LYS A 2 30.17 61.62 25.75
CA LYS A 2 29.17 62.11 26.75
C LYS A 2 27.69 61.84 26.39
N LYS A 3 26.89 61.20 27.28
CA LYS A 3 26.12 61.73 28.44
C LYS A 3 24.90 62.61 28.07
N GLN A 4 23.73 62.15 28.57
CA GLN A 4 22.66 62.93 29.25
C GLN A 4 21.82 63.88 28.35
N THR A 5 20.50 64.09 28.49
CA THR A 5 19.62 64.11 29.68
C THR A 5 18.16 64.48 29.31
N HIS A 6 17.21 64.15 30.23
CA HIS A 6 16.04 64.96 30.69
C HIS A 6 14.72 64.95 29.87
N LEU A 7 13.50 65.06 30.44
CA LEU A 7 12.92 65.13 31.80
C LEU A 7 11.37 65.26 31.66
N GLY A 8 10.58 64.87 32.67
CA GLY A 8 9.22 65.40 32.93
C GLY A 8 8.25 64.35 33.52
N LEU A 9 8.11 64.22 34.84
CA LEU A 9 7.15 64.89 35.77
C LEU A 9 5.66 64.65 35.37
N MET A 10 4.71 64.30 36.24
CA MET A 10 4.48 64.68 37.64
C MET A 10 3.29 63.88 38.26
N ALA A 11 3.41 63.55 39.56
CA ALA A 11 2.44 63.64 40.68
C ALA A 11 1.02 62.99 40.57
N ALA A 12 0.33 62.56 41.64
CA ALA A 12 0.42 62.81 43.08
C ALA A 12 -0.46 61.80 43.89
N ALA A 13 -0.07 61.57 45.15
CA ALA A 13 -0.90 61.49 46.38
C ALA A 13 -2.01 60.41 46.53
N ALA A 14 -2.39 59.90 47.71
CA ALA A 14 -1.87 59.86 49.08
C ALA A 14 -2.89 59.04 49.94
N ILE A 15 -2.46 58.63 51.15
CA ILE A 15 -3.23 58.41 52.40
C ILE A 15 -3.27 56.97 52.98
N LEU A 16 -2.77 56.93 54.22
CA LEU A 16 -2.68 55.90 55.26
C LEU A 16 -4.03 55.28 55.69
N VAL A 17 -4.00 54.05 56.27
CA VAL A 17 -4.41 53.74 57.68
C VAL A 17 -3.70 52.47 58.17
N ALA A 18 -3.28 52.46 59.44
CA ALA A 18 -2.58 51.41 60.17
C ALA A 18 -3.52 50.44 60.92
N ALA A 19 -3.07 49.20 61.17
CA ALA A 19 -3.43 48.41 62.37
C ALA A 19 -2.43 47.27 62.61
N CYS A 20 -2.00 47.11 63.87
CA CYS A 20 -1.08 46.09 64.36
C CYS A 20 -1.80 44.80 64.79
N GLY A 21 -1.12 43.65 64.67
CA GLY A 21 -1.42 42.40 65.40
C GLY A 21 -0.58 41.21 64.89
N PRO A 22 0.15 40.48 65.75
CA PRO A 22 1.04 39.40 65.33
C PRO A 22 0.38 38.02 65.42
N SER A 23 0.69 37.13 64.49
CA SER A 23 0.55 35.68 64.70
C SER A 23 1.41 34.91 63.71
N ASP A 24 2.33 34.12 64.26
CA ASP A 24 3.10 33.06 63.61
C ASP A 24 2.23 32.19 62.70
N GLN A 25 2.79 31.75 61.55
CA GLN A 25 2.61 30.43 60.92
C GLN A 25 3.58 30.29 59.70
N PRO A 26 3.97 29.06 59.34
CA PRO A 26 5.26 28.74 58.72
C PRO A 26 5.28 28.86 57.19
N ALA A 27 6.50 28.85 56.64
CA ALA A 27 6.82 28.98 55.23
C ALA A 27 5.97 28.08 54.30
N SER A 28 5.20 28.71 53.42
CA SER A 28 4.64 28.10 52.22
C SER A 28 5.70 28.12 51.12
N THR A 29 6.04 26.93 50.62
CA THR A 29 6.83 26.74 49.40
C THR A 29 6.07 27.32 48.21
N ALA A 30 6.60 28.40 47.63
CA ALA A 30 6.07 28.95 46.39
C ALA A 30 6.35 27.96 45.24
N VAL A 31 5.28 27.35 44.72
CA VAL A 31 5.31 26.67 43.43
C VAL A 31 5.23 27.75 42.36
N SER A 32 6.32 27.91 41.62
CA SER A 32 6.37 28.67 40.37
C SER A 32 5.45 28.00 39.36
N SER A 33 4.28 28.59 39.10
CA SER A 33 3.45 28.23 37.95
C SER A 33 3.94 29.04 36.75
N SER A 34 4.60 28.37 35.80
CA SER A 34 4.69 28.89 34.43
C SER A 34 3.28 28.95 33.84
N PRO A 35 2.96 29.98 33.03
CA PRO A 35 1.65 30.06 32.39
C PRO A 35 1.50 28.89 31.41
N ALA A 36 0.44 28.10 31.61
CA ALA A 36 0.06 27.03 30.70
C ALA A 36 -0.26 27.63 29.32
N GLU A 37 0.30 27.02 28.29
CA GLU A 37 -0.05 27.24 26.90
C GLU A 37 -1.55 26.90 26.71
N PRO A 38 -2.33 27.69 25.97
CA PRO A 38 -3.76 27.43 25.80
C PRO A 38 -3.96 26.06 25.15
N ALA A 39 -4.71 25.19 25.82
CA ALA A 39 -5.11 23.89 25.28
C ALA A 39 -5.85 24.08 23.94
N ALA A 40 -5.47 23.29 22.95
CA ALA A 40 -6.19 23.20 21.67
C ALA A 40 -7.69 22.93 21.94
N PRO A 41 -8.60 23.48 21.12
CA PRO A 41 -10.03 23.26 21.29
C PRO A 41 -10.32 21.75 21.27
N ALA A 42 -10.98 21.26 22.32
CA ALA A 42 -11.37 19.85 22.41
C ALA A 42 -12.50 19.58 21.40
N HIS A 43 -12.21 18.82 20.35
CA HIS A 43 -13.22 18.31 19.42
C HIS A 43 -14.09 17.24 20.11
N PRO A 44 -15.38 17.12 19.77
CA PRO A 44 -16.20 16.04 20.30
C PRO A 44 -15.64 14.70 19.82
N ARG A 45 -15.63 13.68 20.71
CA ARG A 45 -15.02 12.38 20.40
C ARG A 45 -15.71 11.71 19.22
N TYR A 46 -14.90 11.08 18.36
CA TYR A 46 -15.29 10.24 17.23
C TYR A 46 -16.04 10.95 16.09
N GLU A 47 -16.12 12.27 16.11
CA GLU A 47 -16.82 13.07 15.09
C GLU A 47 -16.00 13.32 13.82
N ALA A 48 -14.76 12.81 13.72
CA ALA A 48 -13.87 12.95 12.57
C ALA A 48 -13.99 14.33 11.86
N SER A 49 -13.99 15.41 12.65
CA SER A 49 -14.39 16.75 12.21
C SER A 49 -13.22 17.41 11.47
N VAL A 50 -12.89 16.86 10.29
CA VAL A 50 -11.79 17.29 9.45
C VAL A 50 -12.32 18.18 8.34
N ASP A 51 -11.69 19.33 8.16
CA ASP A 51 -11.91 20.24 7.04
C ASP A 51 -10.56 20.66 6.42
N ALA A 52 -10.62 21.54 5.42
CA ALA A 52 -9.43 21.98 4.69
C ALA A 52 -8.43 22.67 5.62
N ALA A 53 -8.93 23.56 6.49
CA ALA A 53 -8.07 24.36 7.36
C ALA A 53 -7.37 23.49 8.42
N ARG A 54 -8.11 22.53 8.99
CA ARG A 54 -7.59 21.57 9.96
C ARG A 54 -6.50 20.69 9.34
N LEU A 55 -6.74 20.16 8.13
CA LEU A 55 -5.78 19.28 7.46
C LEU A 55 -4.54 20.04 6.94
N ILE A 56 -4.70 21.27 6.44
CA ILE A 56 -3.57 22.16 6.11
C ILE A 56 -2.74 22.48 7.37
N SER A 57 -3.40 22.63 8.51
CA SER A 57 -2.77 22.95 9.80
C SER A 57 -2.47 21.71 10.65
N ALA A 58 -2.27 20.53 10.05
CA ALA A 58 -2.12 19.28 10.78
C ALA A 58 -0.98 19.30 11.84
N ASP A 59 0.05 20.12 11.66
CA ASP A 59 1.12 20.31 12.64
C ASP A 59 0.70 21.04 13.93
N SER A 60 -0.42 21.76 13.89
CA SER A 60 -1.03 22.33 15.10
C SER A 60 -1.75 21.29 15.96
N GLU A 61 -2.03 20.11 15.39
CA GLU A 61 -2.62 18.96 16.07
C GLU A 61 -1.77 17.70 15.81
N PRO A 62 -0.49 17.68 16.26
CA PRO A 62 0.44 16.58 15.94
C PRO A 62 0.01 15.23 16.52
N GLY A 63 -0.93 15.26 17.48
CA GLY A 63 -1.58 14.09 18.03
C GLY A 63 -2.59 13.42 17.09
N GLN A 64 -3.05 14.09 16.02
CA GLN A 64 -3.99 13.53 15.05
C GLN A 64 -3.25 12.98 13.82
N TRP A 65 -3.85 11.98 13.17
CA TRP A 65 -3.43 11.46 11.87
C TRP A 65 -4.61 11.50 10.91
N MET A 66 -4.86 12.66 10.31
CA MET A 66 -6.11 13.00 9.61
C MET A 66 -6.15 12.61 8.12
N SER A 67 -5.01 12.25 7.54
CA SER A 67 -4.89 11.78 6.16
C SER A 67 -3.93 10.61 6.10
N THR A 68 -4.01 9.76 5.07
CA THR A 68 -3.18 8.56 4.94
C THR A 68 -1.67 8.85 5.08
N GLY A 69 -1.17 9.92 4.46
CA GLY A 69 0.22 10.37 4.60
C GLY A 69 0.49 11.32 5.77
N ARG A 70 -0.40 11.36 6.77
CA ARG A 70 -0.56 12.38 7.82
C ARG A 70 -0.99 13.75 7.32
N THR A 71 -0.21 14.32 6.39
CA THR A 71 -0.42 15.65 5.79
C THR A 71 -0.66 15.52 4.30
N TYR A 72 -1.10 16.61 3.66
CA TYR A 72 -1.24 16.65 2.19
C TYR A 72 0.07 16.42 1.43
N TRP A 73 1.20 16.72 2.07
CA TRP A 73 2.54 16.49 1.53
C TRP A 73 3.01 15.04 1.63
N GLU A 74 2.23 14.17 2.29
CA GLU A 74 2.45 12.71 2.34
C GLU A 74 3.82 12.31 2.92
N GLN A 75 4.42 13.14 3.77
CA GLN A 75 5.78 12.88 4.29
C GLN A 75 5.83 11.74 5.30
N ARG A 76 4.71 11.37 5.93
CA ARG A 76 4.63 10.35 7.00
C ARG A 76 5.65 10.60 8.13
N TYR A 77 5.89 11.88 8.41
CA TYR A 77 6.70 12.35 9.52
C TYR A 77 5.80 12.91 10.61
N SER A 78 5.94 12.42 11.84
CA SER A 78 5.24 12.95 13.00
C SER A 78 6.11 13.92 13.81
N PRO A 79 5.60 15.11 14.18
CA PRO A 79 6.28 16.04 15.09
C PRO A 79 6.36 15.55 16.54
N LEU A 80 5.71 14.44 16.90
CA LEU A 80 5.67 13.94 18.27
C LEU A 80 7.04 13.40 18.73
N THR A 81 7.37 13.64 20.00
CA THR A 81 8.70 13.37 20.59
C THR A 81 8.66 12.62 21.92
N GLN A 82 7.46 12.30 22.44
CA GLN A 82 7.34 11.62 23.75
C GLN A 82 8.04 10.25 23.72
N ILE A 83 7.89 9.51 22.61
CA ILE A 83 8.69 8.33 22.27
C ILE A 83 9.88 8.80 21.43
N ASN A 84 11.09 8.53 21.91
CA ASN A 84 12.34 8.98 21.30
C ASN A 84 13.48 7.98 21.58
N GLU A 85 14.65 8.24 20.99
CA GLU A 85 15.83 7.38 21.12
C GLU A 85 16.20 6.99 22.56
N SER A 86 15.93 7.85 23.55
CA SER A 86 16.35 7.62 24.94
C SER A 86 15.41 6.73 25.75
N ASN A 87 14.20 6.47 25.24
CA ASN A 87 13.16 5.74 25.97
C ASN A 87 12.37 4.74 25.12
N VAL A 88 12.67 4.59 23.82
CA VAL A 88 12.00 3.63 22.94
C VAL A 88 12.16 2.17 23.41
N ASP A 89 13.20 1.88 24.20
CA ASP A 89 13.40 0.58 24.85
C ASP A 89 12.28 0.21 25.84
N GLN A 90 11.51 1.19 26.33
CA GLN A 90 10.34 1.01 27.19
C GLN A 90 9.03 0.85 26.42
N LEU A 91 9.07 0.87 25.08
CA LEU A 91 7.87 0.70 24.26
C LEU A 91 7.30 -0.71 24.44
N GLY A 92 5.99 -0.80 24.64
CA GLY A 92 5.30 -2.06 24.83
C GLY A 92 3.86 -2.01 24.32
N LEU A 93 3.28 -3.18 24.05
CA LEU A 93 1.93 -3.30 23.52
C LEU A 93 0.92 -2.86 24.59
N VAL A 94 -0.05 -2.02 24.22
CA VAL A 94 -1.14 -1.54 25.10
C VAL A 94 -2.41 -2.32 24.84
N TRP A 95 -2.73 -2.55 23.57
CA TRP A 95 -3.87 -3.36 23.16
C TRP A 95 -3.64 -3.96 21.77
N SER A 96 -4.39 -5.00 21.46
CA SER A 96 -4.44 -5.62 20.13
C SER A 96 -5.85 -6.05 19.80
N SER A 97 -6.23 -6.03 18.52
CA SER A 97 -7.46 -6.65 18.03
C SER A 97 -7.13 -7.62 16.91
N ASP A 98 -7.64 -8.84 16.98
CA ASP A 98 -7.59 -9.78 15.86
C ASP A 98 -8.51 -9.28 14.73
N LEU A 99 -8.09 -9.52 13.49
CA LEU A 99 -8.86 -9.30 12.28
C LEU A 99 -9.34 -10.66 11.75
N ASP A 100 -10.54 -10.66 11.19
CA ASP A 100 -11.34 -11.78 10.72
C ASP A 100 -11.04 -12.17 9.27
N THR A 101 -9.76 -12.14 8.89
CA THR A 101 -9.33 -12.45 7.52
C THR A 101 -7.88 -12.93 7.47
N SER A 102 -7.61 -13.90 6.60
CA SER A 102 -6.26 -14.42 6.31
C SER A 102 -5.60 -13.78 5.08
N ARG A 103 -6.14 -12.67 4.58
CA ARG A 103 -5.64 -11.97 3.38
C ARG A 103 -4.75 -10.79 3.76
N GLY A 104 -4.10 -10.16 2.77
CA GLY A 104 -3.23 -9.01 2.99
C GLY A 104 -3.91 -7.83 3.67
N GLN A 105 -3.20 -7.21 4.63
CA GLN A 105 -3.61 -6.00 5.33
C GLN A 105 -2.64 -4.86 4.99
N GLU A 106 -3.08 -3.95 4.11
CA GLU A 106 -2.24 -2.85 3.58
C GLU A 106 -2.59 -1.48 4.20
N ALA A 107 -3.56 -1.44 5.10
CA ALA A 107 -4.15 -0.21 5.59
C ALA A 107 -3.18 0.62 6.44
N THR A 108 -2.99 1.89 6.08
CA THR A 108 -2.52 2.89 7.05
C THR A 108 -3.71 3.31 7.91
N PRO A 109 -3.69 3.13 9.25
CA PRO A 109 -4.77 3.61 10.10
C PRO A 109 -4.95 5.13 10.03
N ILE A 110 -6.17 5.60 10.27
CA ILE A 110 -6.48 7.02 10.47
C ILE A 110 -6.92 7.21 11.91
N MET A 111 -6.23 8.09 12.65
CA MET A 111 -6.61 8.42 14.04
C MET A 111 -7.11 9.86 14.09
N VAL A 112 -8.40 10.05 14.35
CA VAL A 112 -9.00 11.37 14.49
C VAL A 112 -10.00 11.38 15.64
N ASP A 113 -9.90 12.40 16.50
CA ASP A 113 -10.84 12.68 17.59
C ASP A 113 -11.06 11.47 18.53
N GLY A 114 -10.02 10.65 18.70
CA GLY A 114 -10.00 9.48 19.58
C GLY A 114 -10.49 8.17 18.95
N ALA A 115 -10.95 8.17 17.70
CA ALA A 115 -11.25 6.95 16.95
C ALA A 115 -10.07 6.57 16.04
N LEU A 116 -9.80 5.27 15.96
CA LEU A 116 -8.85 4.67 15.04
C LEU A 116 -9.62 3.89 13.97
N TYR A 117 -9.60 4.37 12.73
CA TYR A 117 -10.25 3.75 11.58
C TYR A 117 -9.25 2.92 10.78
N VAL A 118 -9.62 1.69 10.47
CA VAL A 118 -8.82 0.76 9.66
C VAL A 118 -9.69 0.06 8.63
N THR A 119 -9.14 -0.18 7.45
CA THR A 119 -9.73 -1.12 6.49
C THR A 119 -9.09 -2.49 6.61
N THR A 120 -9.85 -3.53 6.30
CA THR A 120 -9.34 -4.90 6.18
C THR A 120 -9.55 -5.42 4.76
N ALA A 121 -9.16 -6.68 4.54
CA ALA A 121 -9.41 -7.37 3.28
C ALA A 121 -10.89 -7.31 2.88
N TRP A 122 -11.15 -7.36 1.58
CA TRP A 122 -12.49 -7.15 0.99
C TRP A 122 -13.11 -5.78 1.28
N SER A 123 -12.27 -4.81 1.64
CA SER A 123 -12.68 -3.43 1.89
C SER A 123 -13.67 -3.26 3.05
N MET A 124 -13.64 -4.16 4.03
CA MET A 124 -14.38 -3.94 5.28
C MET A 124 -13.71 -2.81 6.06
N VAL A 125 -14.50 -2.07 6.85
CA VAL A 125 -14.01 -0.96 7.68
C VAL A 125 -14.32 -1.25 9.14
N LYS A 126 -13.37 -1.03 10.03
CA LYS A 126 -13.55 -1.15 11.48
C LYS A 126 -13.08 0.13 12.16
N ALA A 127 -13.84 0.60 13.15
CA ALA A 127 -13.47 1.73 13.99
C ALA A 127 -13.29 1.27 15.44
N TYR A 128 -12.19 1.72 16.05
CA TYR A 128 -11.85 1.39 17.44
C TYR A 128 -11.69 2.66 18.27
N ASP A 129 -11.98 2.59 19.56
CA ASP A 129 -11.49 3.59 20.50
C ASP A 129 -9.96 3.48 20.56
N ALA A 130 -9.26 4.55 20.21
CA ALA A 130 -7.82 4.53 20.00
C ALA A 130 -7.02 4.28 21.28
N ALA A 131 -7.58 4.57 22.46
CA ALA A 131 -6.90 4.32 23.74
C ALA A 131 -7.08 2.87 24.22
N THR A 132 -8.29 2.31 24.05
CA THR A 132 -8.70 1.06 24.69
C THR A 132 -8.75 -0.14 23.74
N GLY A 133 -8.82 0.09 22.43
CA GLY A 133 -9.03 -0.96 21.45
C GLY A 133 -10.47 -1.51 21.41
N GLN A 134 -11.42 -0.85 22.09
CA GLN A 134 -12.83 -1.23 22.01
C GLN A 134 -13.33 -1.01 20.58
N LEU A 135 -13.88 -2.05 19.94
CA LEU A 135 -14.59 -1.91 18.67
C LEU A 135 -15.82 -1.02 18.87
N LEU A 136 -15.88 0.09 18.12
CA LEU A 136 -16.99 1.04 18.12
C LEU A 136 -18.07 0.59 17.13
N TRP A 137 -17.65 0.31 15.90
CA TRP A 137 -18.50 -0.21 14.82
C TRP A 137 -17.64 -0.92 13.77
N GLU A 138 -18.30 -1.71 12.93
CA GLU A 138 -17.72 -2.33 11.74
C GLU A 138 -18.71 -2.23 10.57
N PHE A 139 -18.19 -2.20 9.35
CA PHE A 139 -18.96 -2.10 8.12
C PHE A 139 -18.39 -3.09 7.08
N ASP A 140 -19.23 -3.98 6.57
CA ASP A 140 -18.92 -4.82 5.40
C ASP A 140 -19.63 -4.23 4.18
N PRO A 141 -18.90 -3.81 3.13
CA PRO A 141 -19.53 -3.36 1.88
C PRO A 141 -20.24 -4.50 1.12
N GLU A 142 -20.10 -5.76 1.55
CA GLU A 142 -20.65 -6.95 0.90
C GLU A 142 -20.14 -7.12 -0.53
N VAL A 143 -18.83 -6.88 -0.74
CA VAL A 143 -18.18 -7.15 -2.04
C VAL A 143 -18.38 -8.61 -2.40
N ASP A 144 -18.98 -8.84 -3.58
CA ASP A 144 -19.10 -10.17 -4.17
C ASP A 144 -17.72 -10.82 -4.26
N ARG A 145 -17.54 -11.95 -3.58
CA ARG A 145 -16.24 -12.63 -3.53
C ARG A 145 -15.78 -13.14 -4.89
N ALA A 146 -16.69 -13.29 -5.86
CA ALA A 146 -16.32 -13.58 -7.25
C ALA A 146 -15.44 -12.47 -7.87
N ARG A 147 -15.52 -11.23 -7.37
CA ARG A 147 -14.64 -10.12 -7.77
C ARG A 147 -13.19 -10.31 -7.38
N GLY A 148 -12.87 -11.28 -6.53
CA GLY A 148 -11.49 -11.60 -6.20
C GLY A 148 -10.65 -11.97 -7.43
N VAL A 149 -11.28 -12.48 -8.50
CA VAL A 149 -10.58 -12.82 -9.76
C VAL A 149 -10.12 -11.58 -10.55
N ASP A 150 -10.77 -10.44 -10.35
CA ASP A 150 -10.45 -9.15 -10.99
C ASP A 150 -9.35 -8.38 -10.22
N ALA A 151 -8.93 -8.89 -9.06
CA ALA A 151 -7.88 -8.30 -8.23
C ALA A 151 -6.52 -8.98 -8.50
N CYS A 152 -5.61 -8.28 -9.19
CA CYS A 152 -4.29 -8.83 -9.54
C CYS A 152 -3.49 -9.29 -8.32
N CYS A 153 -3.66 -8.58 -7.21
CA CYS A 153 -2.60 -8.41 -6.23
C CYS A 153 -3.11 -8.60 -4.80
N ASP A 154 -4.07 -9.51 -4.60
CA ASP A 154 -4.82 -9.74 -3.34
C ASP A 154 -6.05 -8.81 -3.21
N VAL A 155 -6.96 -9.13 -2.29
CA VAL A 155 -8.24 -8.43 -2.03
C VAL A 155 -8.05 -7.36 -0.96
N VAL A 156 -7.04 -6.52 -1.17
CA VAL A 156 -6.50 -5.58 -0.19
C VAL A 156 -7.20 -4.22 -0.21
N ASN A 157 -6.97 -3.42 0.84
CA ASN A 157 -7.34 -2.01 0.90
C ASN A 157 -6.30 -1.23 1.72
N ARG A 158 -5.90 -0.04 1.25
CA ARG A 158 -4.83 0.78 1.83
C ARG A 158 -5.28 1.80 2.87
N GLY A 159 -6.57 1.91 3.14
CA GLY A 159 -7.10 2.73 4.22
C GLY A 159 -8.28 3.61 3.81
N VAL A 160 -8.71 4.42 4.76
CA VAL A 160 -9.82 5.37 4.61
C VAL A 160 -9.30 6.81 4.47
N ALA A 161 -10.18 7.71 4.07
CA ALA A 161 -10.06 9.14 4.33
C ALA A 161 -11.17 9.61 5.27
N VAL A 162 -10.99 10.78 5.89
CA VAL A 162 -12.00 11.37 6.78
C VAL A 162 -12.23 12.83 6.44
N TRP A 163 -13.50 13.25 6.52
CA TRP A 163 -13.91 14.64 6.27
C TRP A 163 -15.31 14.89 6.82
N ASP A 164 -15.49 16.00 7.54
CA ASP A 164 -16.81 16.50 7.98
C ASP A 164 -17.71 15.41 8.59
N GLY A 165 -17.19 14.66 9.58
CA GLY A 165 -17.96 13.60 10.26
C GLY A 165 -18.19 12.34 9.45
N LYS A 166 -17.42 12.14 8.37
CA LYS A 166 -17.56 10.97 7.50
C LYS A 166 -16.24 10.25 7.28
N VAL A 167 -16.34 8.95 7.07
CA VAL A 167 -15.26 8.04 6.70
C VAL A 167 -15.48 7.58 5.26
N PHE A 168 -14.48 7.71 4.40
CA PHE A 168 -14.57 7.41 2.97
C PHE A 168 -13.59 6.32 2.58
N PHE A 169 -14.03 5.37 1.76
CA PHE A 169 -13.16 4.31 1.26
C PHE A 169 -13.63 3.81 -0.11
N GLY A 170 -12.68 3.31 -0.91
CA GLY A 170 -12.98 2.58 -2.14
C GLY A 170 -13.16 1.09 -1.88
N ALA A 171 -14.31 0.54 -2.21
CA ALA A 171 -14.55 -0.89 -2.17
C ALA A 171 -13.96 -1.60 -3.40
N LEU A 172 -13.52 -2.84 -3.21
CA LEU A 172 -12.82 -3.62 -4.23
C LEU A 172 -13.61 -3.76 -5.55
N ASP A 173 -14.95 -3.77 -5.49
CA ASP A 173 -15.83 -3.83 -6.67
C ASP A 173 -16.05 -2.48 -7.38
N GLY A 174 -15.29 -1.45 -7.03
CA GLY A 174 -15.30 -0.16 -7.71
C GLY A 174 -16.27 0.87 -7.13
N ARG A 175 -16.92 0.59 -5.99
CA ARG A 175 -17.72 1.60 -5.28
C ARG A 175 -16.82 2.54 -4.47
N LEU A 176 -17.17 3.82 -4.43
CA LEU A 176 -16.73 4.78 -3.40
C LEU A 176 -17.87 4.92 -2.39
N ILE A 177 -17.55 4.77 -1.10
CA ILE A 177 -18.56 4.71 -0.03
C ILE A 177 -18.20 5.73 1.04
N ALA A 178 -19.21 6.45 1.54
CA ALA A 178 -19.11 7.32 2.71
C ALA A 178 -19.94 6.76 3.86
N LEU A 179 -19.34 6.69 5.04
CA LEU A 179 -19.96 6.26 6.29
C LEU A 179 -20.00 7.43 7.27
N ASP A 180 -21.00 7.48 8.13
CA ASP A 180 -21.01 8.34 9.31
C ASP A 180 -19.91 7.88 10.28
N SER A 181 -19.07 8.80 10.76
CA SER A 181 -17.87 8.43 11.53
C SER A 181 -18.19 7.88 12.92
N ALA A 182 -19.31 8.31 13.52
CA ALA A 182 -19.71 7.90 14.86
C ALA A 182 -20.41 6.54 14.89
N SER A 183 -21.25 6.25 13.89
CA SER A 183 -22.10 5.05 13.85
C SER A 183 -21.65 3.97 12.87
N GLY A 184 -20.87 4.33 11.84
CA GLY A 184 -20.54 3.45 10.73
C GLY A 184 -21.68 3.25 9.72
N GLU A 185 -22.81 3.96 9.88
CA GLU A 185 -23.93 3.88 8.93
C GLU A 185 -23.56 4.48 7.57
N GLN A 186 -23.94 3.82 6.48
CA GLN A 186 -23.69 4.33 5.14
C GLN A 186 -24.49 5.60 4.87
N VAL A 187 -23.79 6.68 4.53
CA VAL A 187 -24.37 7.97 4.11
C VAL A 187 -24.70 7.93 2.62
N TRP A 188 -23.74 7.52 1.79
CA TRP A 188 -23.92 7.35 0.35
C TRP A 188 -22.93 6.31 -0.23
N SER A 189 -23.24 5.80 -1.42
CA SER A 189 -22.37 4.89 -2.19
C SER A 189 -22.49 5.18 -3.68
N GLN A 190 -21.36 5.21 -4.39
CA GLN A 190 -21.30 5.50 -5.82
C GLN A 190 -20.43 4.48 -6.55
N VAL A 191 -20.95 3.92 -7.64
CA VAL A 191 -20.17 3.06 -8.54
C VAL A 191 -19.29 3.96 -9.41
N THR A 192 -17.97 3.83 -9.27
CA THR A 192 -17.01 4.71 -9.96
C THR A 192 -16.57 4.16 -11.32
N VAL A 193 -16.75 2.86 -11.53
CA VAL A 193 -16.22 2.08 -12.67
C VAL A 193 -17.31 1.39 -13.48
N ASP A 194 -16.99 1.03 -14.71
CA ASP A 194 -17.78 0.05 -15.45
C ASP A 194 -17.53 -1.35 -14.85
N GLN A 195 -18.47 -1.80 -14.03
CA GLN A 195 -18.38 -3.07 -13.32
C GLN A 195 -18.45 -4.30 -14.25
N SER A 196 -18.72 -4.13 -15.54
CA SER A 196 -18.56 -5.22 -16.52
C SER A 196 -17.11 -5.47 -16.91
N GLN A 197 -16.22 -4.53 -16.60
CA GLN A 197 -14.78 -4.61 -16.81
C GLN A 197 -14.05 -4.98 -15.51
N PRO A 198 -12.82 -5.52 -15.60
CA PRO A 198 -12.03 -5.97 -14.45
C PRO A 198 -11.37 -4.80 -13.69
N TYR A 199 -12.14 -3.75 -13.40
CA TYR A 199 -11.71 -2.67 -12.52
C TYR A 199 -11.85 -3.09 -11.05
N THR A 200 -10.89 -2.66 -10.23
CA THR A 200 -10.98 -2.75 -8.77
C THR A 200 -10.50 -1.45 -8.11
N ILE A 201 -10.77 -1.26 -6.82
CA ILE A 201 -10.16 -0.18 -6.02
C ILE A 201 -9.44 -0.77 -4.81
N THR A 202 -8.17 -0.40 -4.64
CA THR A 202 -7.33 -0.86 -3.51
C THR A 202 -6.70 0.31 -2.75
N GLY A 203 -6.45 1.44 -3.40
CA GLY A 203 -5.85 2.64 -2.78
C GLY A 203 -6.81 3.40 -1.84
N ALA A 204 -6.21 4.19 -0.95
CA ALA A 204 -6.95 5.09 -0.06
C ALA A 204 -7.32 6.40 -0.80
N PRO A 205 -8.58 6.89 -0.66
CA PRO A 205 -8.97 8.19 -1.24
C PRO A 205 -8.21 9.34 -0.57
N ARG A 206 -8.10 10.48 -1.26
CA ARG A 206 -7.67 11.76 -0.69
C ARG A 206 -8.82 12.76 -0.76
N ILE A 207 -8.90 13.70 0.19
CA ILE A 207 -9.96 14.71 0.21
C ILE A 207 -9.37 16.11 0.16
N ILE A 208 -9.72 16.89 -0.86
CA ILE A 208 -9.24 18.26 -1.06
C ILE A 208 -10.46 19.17 -1.15
N ASP A 209 -10.62 20.07 -0.19
CA ASP A 209 -11.71 21.07 -0.17
C ASP A 209 -13.09 20.45 -0.46
N GLY A 210 -13.44 19.40 0.30
CA GLY A 210 -14.71 18.69 0.16
C GLY A 210 -14.84 17.80 -1.07
N LYS A 211 -13.76 17.58 -1.83
CA LYS A 211 -13.73 16.70 -3.01
C LYS A 211 -13.02 15.40 -2.66
N VAL A 212 -13.73 14.27 -2.67
CA VAL A 212 -13.17 12.93 -2.47
C VAL A 212 -12.63 12.41 -3.78
N ILE A 213 -11.32 12.18 -3.84
CA ILE A 213 -10.57 11.84 -5.04
C ILE A 213 -10.12 10.39 -4.94
N ILE A 214 -10.47 9.60 -5.96
CA ILE A 214 -10.14 8.18 -6.02
C ILE A 214 -9.89 7.73 -7.46
N GLY A 215 -8.90 6.86 -7.65
CA GLY A 215 -8.62 6.17 -8.91
C GLY A 215 -9.09 4.71 -8.89
N ASN A 216 -8.43 3.86 -9.65
CA ASN A 216 -8.76 2.44 -9.80
C ASN A 216 -7.53 1.62 -10.21
N ALA A 217 -7.66 0.30 -10.15
CA ALA A 217 -6.71 -0.72 -10.59
C ALA A 217 -7.33 -1.60 -11.71
N GLY A 218 -6.51 -2.50 -12.28
CA GLY A 218 -6.92 -3.41 -13.37
C GLY A 218 -6.00 -3.42 -14.60
N GLY A 219 -4.83 -2.75 -14.53
CA GLY A 219 -3.88 -2.64 -15.63
C GLY A 219 -3.45 -3.99 -16.20
N GLU A 220 -3.36 -5.02 -15.36
CA GLU A 220 -3.00 -6.38 -15.73
C GLU A 220 -4.05 -7.06 -16.61
N TYR A 221 -5.30 -6.62 -16.56
CA TYR A 221 -6.42 -7.28 -17.24
C TYR A 221 -6.85 -6.55 -18.52
N GLY A 222 -6.57 -5.26 -18.66
CA GLY A 222 -6.97 -4.46 -19.82
C GLY A 222 -8.09 -3.50 -19.51
N VAL A 223 -7.74 -2.40 -18.84
CA VAL A 223 -8.66 -1.30 -18.51
C VAL A 223 -8.03 0.06 -18.84
N ARG A 224 -8.87 1.09 -18.96
CA ARG A 224 -8.43 2.47 -19.19
C ARG A 224 -8.33 3.24 -17.87
N GLY A 225 -7.16 3.75 -17.52
CA GLY A 225 -6.95 4.47 -16.26
C GLY A 225 -7.61 5.84 -16.21
N TYR A 226 -8.10 6.20 -15.02
CA TYR A 226 -8.61 7.52 -14.70
C TYR A 226 -8.62 7.74 -13.18
N VAL A 227 -8.75 9.01 -12.79
CA VAL A 227 -9.06 9.45 -11.42
C VAL A 227 -10.31 10.34 -11.46
N THR A 228 -11.13 10.27 -10.41
CA THR A 228 -12.39 11.03 -10.34
C THR A 228 -12.50 11.73 -8.98
N ALA A 229 -13.01 12.96 -9.00
CA ALA A 229 -13.42 13.67 -7.79
C ALA A 229 -14.95 13.64 -7.62
N TYR A 230 -15.38 13.38 -6.39
CA TYR A 230 -16.77 13.36 -5.97
C TYR A 230 -16.99 14.36 -4.85
N ASP A 231 -18.16 14.98 -4.78
CA ASP A 231 -18.54 15.81 -3.64
C ASP A 231 -18.63 14.95 -2.36
N ALA A 232 -17.96 15.36 -1.29
CA ALA A 232 -17.91 14.60 -0.04
C ALA A 232 -19.28 14.49 0.66
N SER A 233 -20.19 15.44 0.40
CA SER A 233 -21.51 15.48 1.04
C SER A 233 -22.54 14.62 0.29
N SER A 234 -22.57 14.68 -1.04
CA SER A 234 -23.59 14.01 -1.86
C SER A 234 -23.10 12.77 -2.60
N GLY A 235 -21.78 12.65 -2.82
CA GLY A 235 -21.20 11.66 -3.72
C GLY A 235 -21.35 12.03 -5.21
N ASP A 236 -21.81 13.23 -5.56
CA ASP A 236 -21.94 13.62 -6.97
C ASP A 236 -20.57 13.72 -7.64
N GLN A 237 -20.44 13.17 -8.85
CA GLN A 237 -19.21 13.32 -9.63
C GLN A 237 -19.01 14.78 -10.04
N LEU A 238 -17.85 15.35 -9.70
CA LEU A 238 -17.48 16.73 -10.01
C LEU A 238 -16.68 16.81 -11.31
N TRP A 239 -15.61 16.02 -11.40
CA TRP A 239 -14.76 15.92 -12.59
C TRP A 239 -14.09 14.55 -12.67
N ARG A 240 -13.63 14.19 -13.86
CA ARG A 240 -12.85 12.97 -14.13
C ARG A 240 -11.68 13.30 -15.06
N TYR A 241 -10.51 12.77 -14.73
CA TYR A 241 -9.29 12.88 -15.52
C TYR A 241 -8.87 11.49 -16.00
N TYR A 242 -8.88 11.24 -17.31
CA TYR A 242 -8.32 10.03 -17.90
C TYR A 242 -6.81 10.19 -18.09
N THR A 243 -6.06 9.12 -17.81
CA THR A 243 -4.59 9.13 -17.89
C THR A 243 -4.06 8.68 -19.24
N VAL A 244 -4.89 8.02 -20.06
CA VAL A 244 -4.52 7.57 -21.41
C VAL A 244 -5.66 7.86 -22.40
N PRO A 245 -5.34 8.13 -23.68
CA PRO A 245 -6.34 8.45 -24.69
C PRO A 245 -7.24 7.25 -25.00
N GLY A 246 -8.53 7.52 -25.25
CA GLY A 246 -9.48 6.54 -25.76
C GLY A 246 -9.34 6.34 -27.27
N ASN A 247 -10.40 5.86 -27.91
CA ASN A 247 -10.49 5.78 -29.36
C ASN A 247 -10.47 7.20 -29.97
N PRO A 248 -9.45 7.58 -30.76
CA PRO A 248 -9.36 8.93 -31.32
C PRO A 248 -10.54 9.33 -32.20
N ALA A 249 -11.28 8.36 -32.75
CA ALA A 249 -12.45 8.63 -33.59
C ALA A 249 -13.65 9.17 -32.79
N ASP A 250 -13.71 8.94 -31.48
CA ASP A 250 -14.79 9.40 -30.60
C ASP A 250 -14.54 10.83 -30.06
N GLY A 251 -13.36 11.38 -30.32
CA GLY A 251 -12.87 12.61 -29.71
C GLY A 251 -12.20 12.36 -28.36
N PHE A 252 -11.83 13.44 -27.68
CA PHE A 252 -11.10 13.38 -26.41
C PHE A 252 -11.89 14.08 -25.31
N GLU A 253 -11.94 13.48 -24.12
CA GLU A 253 -12.67 14.01 -22.96
C GLU A 253 -12.04 15.27 -22.37
N GLN A 254 -10.73 15.44 -22.59
CA GLN A 254 -9.89 16.53 -22.08
C GLN A 254 -8.78 16.85 -23.11
N PRO A 255 -8.36 18.13 -23.26
CA PRO A 255 -7.49 18.56 -24.37
C PRO A 255 -6.13 17.85 -24.45
N GLU A 256 -5.51 17.58 -23.31
CA GLU A 256 -4.20 16.95 -23.22
C GLU A 256 -4.17 15.50 -23.71
N LEU A 257 -5.33 14.85 -23.88
CA LEU A 257 -5.39 13.54 -24.51
C LEU A 257 -5.18 13.60 -26.02
N GLU A 258 -5.40 14.74 -26.68
CA GLU A 258 -5.03 14.92 -28.08
C GLU A 258 -3.51 14.87 -28.24
N MET A 259 -2.79 15.60 -27.39
CA MET A 259 -1.33 15.53 -27.29
C MET A 259 -0.87 14.11 -26.90
N ALA A 260 -1.52 13.49 -25.92
CA ALA A 260 -1.16 12.15 -25.50
C ALA A 260 -1.32 11.16 -26.67
N ALA A 261 -2.41 11.21 -27.43
CA ALA A 261 -2.71 10.31 -28.55
C ALA A 261 -1.65 10.34 -29.66
N GLU A 262 -0.95 11.45 -29.87
CA GLU A 262 0.19 11.52 -30.82
C GLU A 262 1.34 10.60 -30.44
N THR A 263 1.42 10.18 -29.17
CA THR A 263 2.44 9.27 -28.64
C THR A 263 2.02 7.80 -28.67
N TRP A 264 0.85 7.48 -29.23
CA TRP A 264 0.33 6.12 -29.36
C TRP A 264 0.11 5.74 -30.83
N THR A 265 0.17 4.44 -31.10
CA THR A 265 -0.03 3.87 -32.44
C THR A 265 -0.89 2.60 -32.36
N GLY A 266 -1.56 2.23 -33.47
CA GLY A 266 -2.43 1.05 -33.48
C GLY A 266 -3.79 1.29 -32.82
N THR A 267 -4.35 0.25 -32.19
CA THR A 267 -5.70 0.24 -31.59
C THR A 267 -5.65 0.02 -30.06
N TRP A 268 -4.77 0.73 -29.36
CA TRP A 268 -4.51 0.56 -27.92
C TRP A 268 -5.77 0.61 -27.05
N TRP A 269 -6.78 1.39 -27.45
CA TRP A 269 -8.05 1.56 -26.73
C TRP A 269 -8.86 0.27 -26.63
N GLU A 270 -8.66 -0.70 -27.53
CA GLU A 270 -9.35 -2.01 -27.47
C GLU A 270 -8.92 -2.83 -26.25
N MET A 271 -7.68 -2.63 -25.78
CA MET A 271 -7.12 -3.21 -24.55
C MET A 271 -7.21 -2.25 -23.35
N GLY A 272 -7.81 -1.07 -23.52
CA GLY A 272 -7.91 -0.02 -22.51
C GLY A 272 -6.65 0.84 -22.35
N GLY A 273 -5.48 0.34 -22.72
CA GLY A 273 -4.21 1.10 -22.70
C GLY A 273 -3.50 1.15 -21.35
N GLY A 274 -4.19 0.91 -20.22
CA GLY A 274 -3.63 0.93 -18.86
C GLY A 274 -3.65 2.33 -18.22
N GLY A 275 -2.62 2.67 -17.46
CA GLY A 275 -2.46 3.98 -16.81
C GLY A 275 -3.29 4.15 -15.54
N THR A 276 -3.60 3.07 -14.84
CA THR A 276 -4.40 3.07 -13.61
C THR A 276 -3.76 3.89 -12.49
N VAL A 277 -4.57 4.65 -11.73
CA VAL A 277 -4.12 5.48 -10.59
C VAL A 277 -4.54 4.77 -9.30
N TRP A 278 -3.83 3.68 -8.97
CA TRP A 278 -4.31 2.71 -7.98
C TRP A 278 -3.82 2.93 -6.54
N ASP A 279 -2.94 3.90 -6.31
CA ASP A 279 -2.36 4.13 -4.98
C ASP A 279 -2.12 5.61 -4.63
N SER A 280 -0.94 6.15 -4.96
CA SER A 280 -0.49 7.40 -4.34
C SER A 280 -0.95 8.66 -5.06
N MET A 281 -1.34 9.65 -4.25
CA MET A 281 -1.66 11.01 -4.63
C MET A 281 -1.12 11.95 -3.54
N ALA A 282 -0.63 13.13 -3.90
CA ALA A 282 -0.18 14.16 -2.96
C ALA A 282 -0.75 15.52 -3.38
N TYR A 283 -0.91 16.43 -2.42
CA TYR A 283 -1.47 17.76 -2.68
C TYR A 283 -0.59 18.85 -2.08
N ASP A 284 -0.30 19.91 -2.83
CA ASP A 284 0.30 21.12 -2.30
C ASP A 284 -0.76 22.25 -2.23
N PRO A 285 -1.27 22.60 -1.03
CA PRO A 285 -2.27 23.63 -0.87
C PRO A 285 -1.78 25.04 -1.25
N GLU A 286 -0.46 25.30 -1.21
CA GLU A 286 0.06 26.63 -1.53
C GLU A 286 0.06 26.90 -3.03
N SER A 287 0.37 25.88 -3.85
CA SER A 287 0.32 25.97 -5.31
C SER A 287 -1.02 25.52 -5.90
N ASN A 288 -1.89 24.93 -5.07
CA ASN A 288 -3.14 24.27 -5.45
C ASN A 288 -2.94 23.22 -6.54
N LEU A 289 -1.93 22.35 -6.37
CA LEU A 289 -1.60 21.28 -7.31
C LEU A 289 -1.79 19.91 -6.67
N LEU A 290 -2.54 19.05 -7.36
CA LEU A 290 -2.68 17.63 -7.04
C LEU A 290 -1.76 16.82 -7.95
N TYR A 291 -0.89 16.02 -7.33
CA TYR A 291 0.04 15.13 -8.00
C TYR A 291 -0.50 13.71 -8.01
N LEU A 292 -0.57 13.11 -9.19
CA LEU A 292 -1.05 11.76 -9.44
C LEU A 292 0.11 10.87 -9.87
N GLY A 293 0.18 9.67 -9.29
CA GLY A 293 1.03 8.61 -9.81
C GLY A 293 0.29 7.73 -10.81
N VAL A 294 0.81 7.58 -12.04
CA VAL A 294 0.16 6.83 -13.12
C VAL A 294 0.81 5.47 -13.35
N GLY A 295 -0.02 4.44 -13.51
CA GLY A 295 0.39 3.04 -13.64
C GLY A 295 1.01 2.64 -14.98
N ASN A 296 1.24 1.34 -15.10
CA ASN A 296 1.71 0.63 -16.28
C ASN A 296 0.66 0.56 -17.40
N GLY A 297 1.09 0.21 -18.60
CA GLY A 297 0.28 0.04 -19.79
C GLY A 297 -0.38 -1.33 -19.88
N SER A 298 -1.44 -1.40 -20.67
CA SER A 298 -2.17 -2.65 -20.94
C SER A 298 -2.35 -2.91 -22.43
N PRO A 299 -1.85 -4.04 -22.98
CA PRO A 299 -0.96 -5.02 -22.31
C PRO A 299 0.39 -4.39 -21.89
N TRP A 300 1.17 -5.07 -21.04
CA TRP A 300 2.50 -4.58 -20.66
C TRP A 300 3.42 -4.48 -21.89
N ASN A 301 3.40 -5.47 -22.77
CA ASN A 301 4.22 -5.50 -23.98
C ASN A 301 3.87 -4.35 -24.94
N GLN A 302 4.80 -3.40 -25.10
CA GLN A 302 4.58 -2.21 -25.93
C GLN A 302 4.34 -2.57 -27.41
N SER A 303 5.02 -3.58 -27.97
CA SER A 303 4.87 -3.93 -29.39
C SER A 303 3.46 -4.45 -29.72
N LEU A 304 2.71 -4.90 -28.72
CA LEU A 304 1.29 -5.26 -28.84
C LEU A 304 0.38 -4.07 -28.55
N ARG A 305 0.69 -3.31 -27.50
CA ARG A 305 -0.10 -2.15 -27.06
C ARG A 305 -0.04 -0.96 -28.04
N SER A 306 1.14 -0.69 -28.59
CA SER A 306 1.46 0.42 -29.50
C SER A 306 2.54 -0.04 -30.50
N PRO A 307 2.15 -0.74 -31.59
CA PRO A 307 3.10 -1.44 -32.47
C PRO A 307 4.14 -0.57 -33.19
N GLY A 308 3.87 0.72 -33.35
CA GLY A 308 4.80 1.71 -33.89
C GLY A 308 5.69 2.39 -32.83
N GLY A 309 5.66 1.91 -31.58
CA GLY A 309 6.35 2.50 -30.44
C GLY A 309 5.64 3.73 -29.89
N GLY A 310 6.42 4.73 -29.48
CA GLY A 310 5.94 5.99 -28.89
C GLY A 310 6.07 6.03 -27.37
N ASP A 311 5.91 7.22 -26.79
CA ASP A 311 6.05 7.41 -25.34
C ASP A 311 4.84 6.85 -24.56
N ASN A 312 3.70 6.69 -25.22
CA ASN A 312 2.44 6.21 -24.63
C ASN A 312 2.01 7.01 -23.39
N LEU A 313 1.90 8.34 -23.53
CA LEU A 313 1.48 9.22 -22.44
C LEU A 313 0.05 8.93 -21.97
N PHE A 314 -0.25 9.01 -20.67
CA PHE A 314 0.62 9.37 -19.54
C PHE A 314 1.08 8.15 -18.73
N LEU A 315 1.30 6.98 -19.35
CA LEU A 315 1.79 5.80 -18.63
C LEU A 315 3.06 6.10 -17.83
N SER A 316 3.21 5.47 -16.66
CA SER A 316 4.41 5.57 -15.81
C SER A 316 4.85 7.02 -15.54
N SER A 317 3.89 7.90 -15.24
CA SER A 317 4.13 9.35 -15.08
C SER A 317 3.71 9.87 -13.71
N ILE A 318 4.37 10.94 -13.29
CA ILE A 318 3.82 11.89 -12.31
C ILE A 318 3.06 12.95 -13.11
N VAL A 319 1.79 13.15 -12.80
CA VAL A 319 0.95 14.17 -13.45
C VAL A 319 0.44 15.15 -12.41
N ALA A 320 0.65 16.45 -12.63
CA ALA A 320 0.06 17.51 -11.84
C ALA A 320 -1.21 18.05 -12.51
N ILE A 321 -2.29 18.11 -11.74
CA ILE A 321 -3.57 18.66 -12.14
C ILE A 321 -4.08 19.68 -11.13
N ASN A 322 -4.98 20.55 -11.55
CA ASN A 322 -5.75 21.39 -10.66
C ASN A 322 -6.84 20.55 -9.97
N PRO A 323 -6.90 20.48 -8.63
CA PRO A 323 -7.90 19.68 -7.93
C PRO A 323 -9.33 20.23 -8.04
N ASP A 324 -9.52 21.49 -8.45
CA ASP A 324 -10.85 22.10 -8.52
C ASP A 324 -11.67 21.63 -9.72
N ASP A 325 -11.02 21.43 -10.86
CA ASP A 325 -11.67 21.07 -12.13
C ASP A 325 -11.01 19.91 -12.88
N GLY A 326 -9.90 19.37 -12.35
CA GLY A 326 -9.16 18.28 -12.98
C GLY A 326 -8.28 18.72 -14.15
N SER A 327 -8.12 20.03 -14.41
CA SER A 327 -7.34 20.50 -15.56
C SER A 327 -5.85 20.16 -15.43
N TYR A 328 -5.26 19.69 -16.53
CA TYR A 328 -3.84 19.38 -16.63
C TYR A 328 -2.94 20.61 -16.41
N VAL A 329 -1.82 20.41 -15.71
CA VAL A 329 -0.78 21.44 -15.50
C VAL A 329 0.56 21.01 -16.09
N TRP A 330 1.14 19.93 -15.59
CA TRP A 330 2.41 19.38 -16.08
C TRP A 330 2.48 17.87 -15.87
N HIS A 331 3.38 17.18 -16.56
CA HIS A 331 3.73 15.79 -16.25
C HIS A 331 5.25 15.57 -16.36
N TYR A 332 5.73 14.52 -15.70
CA TYR A 332 7.04 13.94 -15.90
C TYR A 332 6.89 12.43 -16.06
N GLN A 333 7.31 11.89 -17.21
CA GLN A 333 7.22 10.46 -17.49
C GLN A 333 8.49 9.74 -17.03
N THR A 334 8.36 8.89 -16.02
CA THR A 334 9.49 8.18 -15.42
C THR A 334 10.01 7.06 -16.33
N THR A 335 9.11 6.42 -17.08
CA THR A 335 9.43 5.30 -17.97
C THR A 335 8.70 5.43 -19.32
N PRO A 336 9.25 6.16 -20.30
CA PRO A 336 8.63 6.30 -21.62
C PRO A 336 8.48 4.97 -22.37
N GLY A 337 7.29 4.72 -22.91
CA GLY A 337 6.97 3.48 -23.61
C GLY A 337 7.21 2.24 -22.75
N GLU A 338 6.87 2.30 -21.46
CA GLU A 338 7.15 1.22 -20.50
C GLU A 338 6.67 -0.15 -21.01
N THR A 339 7.43 -1.21 -20.73
CA THR A 339 7.08 -2.57 -21.18
C THR A 339 7.33 -3.65 -20.13
N TRP A 340 7.45 -3.25 -18.87
CA TRP A 340 7.99 -4.06 -17.77
C TRP A 340 7.11 -4.02 -16.51
N ASP A 341 5.87 -3.53 -16.60
CA ASP A 341 5.02 -3.25 -15.44
C ASP A 341 5.66 -2.22 -14.49
N TYR A 342 6.26 -1.17 -15.07
CA TYR A 342 6.82 -0.07 -14.29
C TYR A 342 5.77 1.02 -14.08
N THR A 343 5.03 0.90 -12.98
CA THR A 343 4.15 1.95 -12.48
C THR A 343 4.95 3.13 -11.92
N ALA A 344 4.33 4.31 -11.93
CA ALA A 344 4.75 5.47 -11.14
C ALA A 344 3.67 5.85 -10.10
N THR A 345 2.98 4.84 -9.56
CA THR A 345 1.90 4.97 -8.57
C THR A 345 2.40 4.93 -7.14
N GLN A 346 3.71 4.74 -6.96
CA GLN A 346 4.40 4.73 -5.67
C GLN A 346 4.32 6.11 -5.00
N GLN A 347 4.59 6.14 -3.69
CA GLN A 347 4.40 7.33 -2.86
C GLN A 347 5.07 8.57 -3.43
N ILE A 348 4.27 9.63 -3.55
CA ILE A 348 4.72 10.97 -3.92
C ILE A 348 4.88 11.77 -2.63
N ILE A 349 6.09 12.25 -2.36
CA ILE A 349 6.35 13.14 -1.22
C ILE A 349 6.56 14.56 -1.74
N VAL A 350 5.85 15.52 -1.15
CA VAL A 350 6.13 16.95 -1.31
C VAL A 350 7.01 17.42 -0.16
N ALA A 351 8.06 18.17 -0.45
CA ALA A 351 8.92 18.74 0.57
C ALA A 351 9.55 20.05 0.11
N ASP A 352 9.87 20.91 1.08
CA ASP A 352 10.78 22.03 0.86
C ASP A 352 12.20 21.56 1.22
N VAL A 353 13.13 21.67 0.27
CA VAL A 353 14.51 21.20 0.43
C VAL A 353 15.51 22.25 -0.04
N GLU A 354 16.70 22.27 0.58
CA GLU A 354 17.81 23.09 0.10
C GLU A 354 18.47 22.41 -1.12
N PHE A 355 18.26 22.97 -2.31
CA PHE A 355 18.79 22.42 -3.55
C PHE A 355 19.49 23.50 -4.38
N GLY A 356 20.81 23.34 -4.55
CA GLY A 356 21.62 24.33 -5.27
C GLY A 356 21.81 25.65 -4.51
N GLY A 357 21.67 25.65 -3.17
CA GLY A 357 21.81 26.84 -2.32
C GLY A 357 20.56 27.71 -2.22
N GLU A 358 19.41 27.21 -2.68
CA GLU A 358 18.10 27.83 -2.56
C GLU A 358 17.10 26.80 -2.01
N THR A 359 16.15 27.24 -1.18
CA THR A 359 15.00 26.42 -0.80
C THR A 359 14.11 26.21 -2.02
N ARG A 360 13.82 24.95 -2.37
CA ARG A 360 12.94 24.56 -3.47
C ARG A 360 11.85 23.65 -2.96
N ARG A 361 10.61 23.89 -3.41
CA ARG A 361 9.53 22.92 -3.25
C ARG A 361 9.67 21.83 -4.31
N VAL A 362 9.79 20.59 -3.85
CA VAL A 362 10.03 19.43 -4.71
C VAL A 362 8.97 18.36 -4.55
N VAL A 363 8.79 17.59 -5.61
CA VAL A 363 8.14 16.29 -5.61
C VAL A 363 9.22 15.22 -5.67
N MET A 364 9.16 14.26 -4.74
CA MET A 364 10.08 13.12 -4.67
C MET A 364 9.32 11.82 -4.87
N GLN A 365 9.87 10.90 -5.67
CA GLN A 365 9.30 9.57 -5.87
C GLN A 365 10.39 8.53 -6.16
N ALA A 366 10.24 7.34 -5.60
CA ALA A 366 11.03 6.15 -5.94
C ALA A 366 10.12 5.09 -6.60
N PRO A 367 9.75 5.21 -7.90
CA PRO A 367 8.85 4.25 -8.56
C PRO A 367 9.50 2.87 -8.76
N LYS A 368 8.71 1.92 -9.29
CA LYS A 368 9.15 0.54 -9.55
C LYS A 368 10.44 0.45 -10.36
N ASN A 369 10.69 1.41 -11.24
CA ASN A 369 11.78 1.34 -12.21
C ASN A 369 13.19 1.41 -11.61
N GLY A 370 13.35 1.80 -10.33
CA GLY A 370 14.63 1.78 -9.62
C GLY A 370 15.41 3.09 -9.57
N PHE A 371 14.90 4.18 -10.15
CA PHE A 371 15.43 5.53 -9.98
C PHE A 371 14.71 6.30 -8.87
N PHE A 372 15.43 7.14 -8.12
CA PHE A 372 14.86 8.08 -7.17
C PHE A 372 14.80 9.47 -7.81
N TYR A 373 13.59 9.97 -8.07
CA TYR A 373 13.38 11.24 -8.76
C TYR A 373 13.17 12.39 -7.78
N VAL A 374 13.77 13.55 -8.08
CA VAL A 374 13.46 14.83 -7.46
C VAL A 374 13.08 15.81 -8.56
N LEU A 375 11.85 16.31 -8.52
CA LEU A 375 11.29 17.25 -9.48
C LEU A 375 10.95 18.57 -8.80
N ASP A 376 11.05 19.68 -9.52
CA ASP A 376 10.45 20.94 -9.10
C ASP A 376 8.92 20.79 -9.09
N ALA A 377 8.29 21.02 -7.93
CA ALA A 377 6.87 20.72 -7.72
C ALA A 377 5.92 21.61 -8.54
N LEU A 378 6.35 22.80 -8.94
CA LEU A 378 5.51 23.75 -9.69
C LEU A 378 5.57 23.50 -11.18
N THR A 379 6.71 23.04 -11.69
CA THR A 379 6.99 22.97 -13.13
C THR A 379 7.14 21.55 -13.67
N GLY A 380 7.31 20.56 -12.79
CA GLY A 380 7.61 19.17 -13.18
C GLY A 380 9.03 18.98 -13.71
N ARG A 381 9.87 20.02 -13.65
CA ARG A 381 11.24 19.96 -14.16
C ARG A 381 12.07 18.99 -13.33
N LEU A 382 12.72 18.05 -14.00
CA LEU A 382 13.70 17.15 -13.38
C LEU A 382 14.86 17.94 -12.78
N LEU A 383 15.13 17.72 -11.48
CA LEU A 383 16.28 18.26 -10.76
C LEU A 383 17.39 17.22 -10.63
N SER A 384 17.03 15.98 -10.28
CA SER A 384 17.95 14.84 -10.19
C SER A 384 17.22 13.50 -10.29
N ALA A 385 17.92 12.47 -10.77
CA ALA A 385 17.47 11.09 -10.75
C ALA A 385 18.64 10.11 -10.73
N GLU A 386 18.81 9.36 -9.64
CA GLU A 386 19.85 8.34 -9.49
C GLU A 386 19.27 6.98 -9.10
N LYS A 387 20.02 5.92 -9.38
CA LYS A 387 19.61 4.55 -9.06
C LYS A 387 19.66 4.33 -7.56
N PHE A 388 18.59 3.78 -6.99
CA PHE A 388 18.59 3.31 -5.60
C PHE A 388 18.69 1.77 -5.49
N VAL A 389 18.65 1.06 -6.63
CA VAL A 389 18.80 -0.41 -6.72
C VAL A 389 19.68 -0.81 -7.92
N PRO A 390 20.18 -2.05 -7.98
CA PRO A 390 20.70 -2.63 -9.20
C PRO A 390 19.65 -2.64 -10.33
N MET A 391 20.07 -2.29 -11.54
CA MET A 391 19.17 -2.12 -12.70
C MET A 391 19.81 -2.65 -13.98
N THR A 392 19.02 -3.31 -14.83
CA THR A 392 19.44 -3.82 -16.14
C THR A 392 18.61 -3.30 -17.31
N TRP A 393 17.61 -2.44 -17.07
CA TRP A 393 16.84 -1.81 -18.16
C TRP A 393 17.37 -0.46 -18.63
N ALA A 394 18.05 0.30 -17.76
CA ALA A 394 18.61 1.61 -18.09
C ALA A 394 19.93 1.88 -17.37
N THR A 395 20.77 2.70 -18.00
CA THR A 395 22.10 3.05 -17.47
C THR A 395 22.09 4.26 -16.55
N HIS A 396 21.29 5.28 -16.84
CA HIS A 396 21.09 6.52 -16.07
C HIS A 396 19.88 7.28 -16.63
N VAL A 397 19.50 8.39 -16.00
CA VAL A 397 18.61 9.40 -16.60
C VAL A 397 19.49 10.54 -17.13
N ASP A 398 19.37 10.85 -18.42
CA ASP A 398 20.04 11.98 -19.04
C ASP A 398 19.35 13.26 -18.57
N LEU A 399 20.05 14.12 -17.83
CA LEU A 399 19.49 15.35 -17.25
C LEU A 399 19.22 16.47 -18.27
N GLU A 400 19.79 16.39 -19.47
CA GLU A 400 19.54 17.38 -20.53
C GLU A 400 18.18 17.11 -21.20
N THR A 401 17.90 15.83 -21.46
CA THR A 401 16.63 15.39 -22.06
C THR A 401 15.55 15.08 -21.02
N GLY A 402 15.95 14.78 -19.78
CA GLY A 402 15.08 14.27 -18.71
C GLY A 402 14.70 12.80 -18.85
N ARG A 403 15.32 12.05 -19.79
CA ARG A 403 14.88 10.71 -20.19
C ARG A 403 15.84 9.60 -19.74
N PRO A 404 15.33 8.41 -19.39
CA PRO A 404 16.19 7.24 -19.18
C PRO A 404 16.99 6.89 -20.44
N VAL A 405 18.28 6.60 -20.27
CA VAL A 405 19.13 6.01 -21.30
C VAL A 405 19.07 4.50 -21.18
N GLU A 406 18.13 3.93 -21.94
CA GLU A 406 17.83 2.50 -21.92
C GLU A 406 18.98 1.63 -22.42
N ILE A 407 19.07 0.43 -21.86
CA ILE A 407 19.89 -0.65 -22.36
C ILE A 407 19.06 -1.33 -23.46
N PRO A 408 19.48 -1.28 -24.75
CA PRO A 408 18.64 -1.72 -25.87
C PRO A 408 18.13 -3.17 -25.74
N GLU A 409 18.93 -4.04 -25.14
CA GLU A 409 18.60 -5.45 -24.91
C GLU A 409 17.41 -5.65 -23.97
N ALA A 410 17.08 -4.67 -23.11
CA ALA A 410 15.95 -4.75 -22.19
C ALA A 410 14.58 -4.65 -22.88
N ARG A 411 14.53 -4.10 -24.11
CA ARG A 411 13.32 -4.13 -24.96
C ARG A 411 13.19 -5.48 -25.67
N TYR A 412 12.88 -6.51 -24.90
CA TYR A 412 12.59 -7.87 -25.38
C TYR A 412 11.48 -7.90 -26.44
N ASN A 413 10.54 -6.95 -26.35
CA ASN A 413 9.44 -6.76 -27.27
C ASN A 413 9.87 -6.24 -28.65
N ASP A 414 10.99 -5.52 -28.73
CA ASP A 414 11.52 -4.96 -30.00
C ASP A 414 12.62 -5.85 -30.58
N THR A 415 13.50 -6.36 -29.72
CA THR A 415 14.62 -7.20 -30.13
C THR A 415 14.19 -8.64 -30.45
N GLY A 416 13.08 -9.09 -29.88
CA GLY A 416 12.64 -10.49 -29.94
C GLY A 416 13.53 -11.45 -29.15
N VAL A 417 14.45 -10.94 -28.33
CA VAL A 417 15.40 -11.74 -27.56
C VAL A 417 14.94 -11.82 -26.10
N PRO A 418 14.72 -13.04 -25.56
CA PRO A 418 14.46 -13.26 -24.13
C PRO A 418 15.54 -12.65 -23.22
N ILE A 419 15.15 -11.99 -22.13
CA ILE A 419 16.09 -11.35 -21.20
C ILE A 419 15.59 -11.36 -19.75
N ILE A 420 16.49 -11.41 -18.78
CA ILE A 420 16.18 -11.20 -17.35
C ILE A 420 16.38 -9.72 -17.02
N VAL A 421 15.32 -9.05 -16.57
CA VAL A 421 15.34 -7.62 -16.22
C VAL A 421 15.25 -7.40 -14.71
N GLN A 422 16.06 -6.48 -14.20
CA GLN A 422 16.01 -5.91 -12.86
C GLN A 422 15.76 -4.39 -12.93
N PRO A 423 14.84 -3.83 -12.14
CA PRO A 423 13.85 -4.54 -11.31
C PRO A 423 12.83 -5.35 -12.13
N GLY A 424 12.23 -6.37 -11.53
CA GLY A 424 11.05 -7.03 -12.11
C GLY A 424 9.76 -6.25 -11.85
N PRO A 425 8.57 -6.84 -12.11
CA PRO A 425 7.26 -6.21 -11.91
C PRO A 425 6.97 -5.78 -10.45
N LEU A 426 7.66 -6.38 -9.47
CA LEU A 426 7.53 -5.96 -8.07
C LEU A 426 8.29 -4.65 -7.80
N GLY A 427 9.20 -4.25 -8.69
CA GLY A 427 9.90 -2.96 -8.68
C GLY A 427 11.02 -2.86 -7.64
N GLY A 428 11.88 -1.84 -7.78
CA GLY A 428 12.84 -1.47 -6.73
C GLY A 428 12.14 -1.04 -5.44
N HIS A 429 10.96 -0.43 -5.60
CA HIS A 429 10.03 -0.03 -4.56
C HIS A 429 8.61 -0.19 -5.09
N ASN A 430 7.68 -0.63 -4.24
CA ASN A 430 6.28 -0.84 -4.57
C ASN A 430 5.39 0.07 -3.70
N TRP A 431 4.14 -0.30 -3.43
CA TRP A 431 3.19 0.51 -2.67
C TRP A 431 3.55 0.75 -1.20
N HIS A 432 4.45 -0.05 -0.62
CA HIS A 432 4.84 0.05 0.80
C HIS A 432 5.35 1.46 1.13
N PRO A 433 4.67 2.25 1.97
CA PRO A 433 5.03 3.67 2.07
C PRO A 433 6.46 3.93 2.57
N MET A 434 7.17 4.85 1.91
CA MET A 434 8.36 5.51 2.43
C MET A 434 8.00 6.69 3.34
N SER A 435 9.00 7.30 4.00
CA SER A 435 8.78 8.50 4.82
C SER A 435 9.94 9.47 4.72
N TYR A 436 9.69 10.77 4.88
CA TYR A 436 10.71 11.82 4.81
C TYR A 436 10.83 12.54 6.14
N SER A 437 12.02 12.57 6.73
CA SER A 437 12.26 13.32 7.97
C SER A 437 12.81 14.69 7.67
N GLN A 438 12.06 15.72 8.06
CA GLN A 438 12.53 17.10 8.00
C GLN A 438 13.72 17.36 8.94
N ASN A 439 13.93 16.51 9.95
CA ASN A 439 15.05 16.64 10.89
C ASN A 439 16.37 16.21 10.27
N THR A 440 16.37 15.09 9.55
CA THR A 440 17.59 14.52 8.95
C THR A 440 17.77 14.91 7.48
N GLY A 441 16.69 15.34 6.83
CA GLY A 441 16.66 15.55 5.38
C GLY A 441 16.66 14.25 4.58
N LEU A 442 16.46 13.09 5.23
CA LEU A 442 16.53 11.77 4.59
C LEU A 442 15.15 11.21 4.27
N VAL A 443 15.11 10.39 3.23
CA VAL A 443 13.97 9.54 2.89
C VAL A 443 14.26 8.10 3.33
N TYR A 444 13.37 7.54 4.15
CA TYR A 444 13.45 6.15 4.59
C TYR A 444 12.58 5.29 3.68
N LEU A 445 13.25 4.49 2.84
CA LEU A 445 12.71 3.81 1.67
C LEU A 445 12.74 2.28 1.86
N PRO A 446 11.58 1.60 1.83
CA PRO A 446 11.52 0.15 1.67
C PRO A 446 11.97 -0.26 0.27
N VAL A 447 13.06 -0.99 0.17
CA VAL A 447 13.66 -1.42 -1.09
C VAL A 447 13.55 -2.93 -1.25
N THR A 448 13.26 -3.37 -2.48
CA THR A 448 13.34 -4.77 -2.90
C THR A 448 14.15 -4.92 -4.18
N GLU A 449 15.14 -5.81 -4.17
CA GLU A 449 15.86 -6.27 -5.36
C GLU A 449 15.18 -7.54 -5.87
N ASN A 450 14.56 -7.44 -7.05
CA ASN A 450 13.88 -8.55 -7.70
C ASN A 450 14.04 -8.48 -9.23
N TYR A 451 13.66 -9.55 -9.91
CA TYR A 451 13.80 -9.71 -11.35
C TYR A 451 12.66 -10.52 -11.94
N MET A 452 12.53 -10.45 -13.26
CA MET A 452 11.69 -11.35 -14.05
C MET A 452 12.39 -11.67 -15.39
N GLY A 453 12.22 -12.89 -15.87
CA GLY A 453 12.53 -13.23 -17.26
C GLY A 453 11.40 -12.75 -18.17
N TYR A 454 11.72 -11.88 -19.13
CA TYR A 454 10.80 -11.34 -20.11
C TYR A 454 10.96 -12.06 -21.45
N VAL A 455 9.85 -12.59 -21.94
CA VAL A 455 9.71 -13.25 -23.23
C VAL A 455 8.46 -12.70 -23.89
N ALA A 456 8.56 -12.22 -25.12
CA ALA A 456 7.40 -11.74 -25.86
C ALA A 456 6.49 -12.92 -26.24
N GLN A 457 5.17 -12.74 -26.12
CA GLN A 457 4.21 -13.76 -26.49
C GLN A 457 3.98 -13.75 -28.02
N GLU A 458 4.30 -14.84 -28.72
CA GLU A 458 4.20 -14.92 -30.20
C GLU A 458 2.76 -14.85 -30.73
N ASN A 459 1.80 -15.46 -30.02
CA ASN A 459 0.39 -15.49 -30.38
C ASN A 459 -0.44 -14.94 -29.21
N PHE A 460 -0.34 -13.64 -28.96
CA PHE A 460 -1.13 -12.99 -27.91
C PHE A 460 -2.61 -12.98 -28.28
N GLU A 461 -3.41 -13.59 -27.42
CA GLU A 461 -4.87 -13.53 -27.46
C GLU A 461 -5.36 -12.93 -26.15
N ARG A 462 -6.26 -11.95 -26.23
CA ARG A 462 -6.87 -11.36 -25.03
C ARG A 462 -7.69 -12.42 -24.31
N SER A 463 -7.41 -12.62 -23.03
CA SER A 463 -8.30 -13.34 -22.13
C SER A 463 -9.39 -12.41 -21.58
N GLU A 464 -10.63 -12.87 -21.57
CA GLU A 464 -11.72 -12.20 -20.84
C GLU A 464 -11.59 -12.36 -19.33
N ARG A 465 -10.88 -13.39 -18.86
CA ARG A 465 -10.63 -13.69 -17.45
C ARG A 465 -9.16 -14.07 -17.25
N GLY A 466 -8.40 -13.17 -16.63
CA GLY A 466 -6.97 -13.36 -16.34
C GLY A 466 -6.10 -12.24 -16.90
N TRP A 467 -4.80 -12.37 -16.66
CA TRP A 467 -3.83 -11.33 -17.03
C TRP A 467 -3.57 -11.31 -18.53
N ASN A 468 -3.49 -10.11 -19.08
CA ASN A 468 -3.28 -9.76 -20.47
C ASN A 468 -1.96 -9.00 -20.61
N THR A 469 -0.85 -9.54 -20.10
CA THR A 469 0.44 -8.81 -20.05
C THR A 469 1.15 -8.74 -21.40
N GLY A 470 0.87 -9.68 -22.31
CA GLY A 470 1.60 -9.80 -23.59
C GLY A 470 3.01 -10.39 -23.43
N THR A 471 3.27 -11.05 -22.30
CA THR A 471 4.54 -11.69 -21.96
C THR A 471 4.33 -13.18 -21.65
N ASP A 472 5.18 -14.06 -22.19
CA ASP A 472 5.19 -15.47 -21.81
C ASP A 472 5.92 -15.65 -20.47
N MET A 473 5.16 -15.60 -19.38
CA MET A 473 5.71 -15.73 -18.02
C MET A 473 6.30 -17.12 -17.74
N ALA A 474 5.74 -18.17 -18.36
CA ALA A 474 6.20 -19.54 -18.16
C ALA A 474 7.58 -19.75 -18.80
N GLU A 475 7.75 -19.26 -20.03
CA GLU A 475 9.05 -19.28 -20.70
C GLU A 475 10.04 -18.31 -20.03
N GLY A 476 9.56 -17.18 -19.53
CA GLY A 476 10.35 -16.27 -18.68
C GLY A 476 10.91 -16.95 -17.44
N ALA A 477 10.11 -17.75 -16.73
CA ALA A 477 10.57 -18.53 -15.58
C ALA A 477 11.60 -19.60 -15.98
N ARG A 478 11.42 -20.27 -17.12
CA ARG A 478 12.40 -21.22 -17.66
C ARG A 478 13.72 -20.55 -18.03
N LEU A 479 13.67 -19.35 -18.61
CA LEU A 479 14.86 -18.54 -18.91
C LEU A 479 15.68 -18.28 -17.63
N VAL A 480 15.01 -17.82 -16.56
CA VAL A 480 15.64 -17.61 -15.25
C VAL A 480 16.28 -18.89 -14.73
N ALA A 481 15.56 -20.02 -14.79
CA ALA A 481 16.08 -21.31 -14.33
C ALA A 481 17.31 -21.77 -15.16
N ALA A 482 17.34 -21.45 -16.45
CA ALA A 482 18.41 -21.85 -17.36
C ALA A 482 19.67 -20.98 -17.26
N LEU A 483 19.51 -19.67 -17.12
CA LEU A 483 20.61 -18.70 -17.11
C LEU A 483 21.12 -18.36 -15.69
N GLY A 484 20.33 -18.69 -14.67
CA GLY A 484 20.58 -18.33 -13.29
C GLY A 484 19.78 -17.10 -12.86
N ALA A 485 19.27 -17.17 -11.65
CA ALA A 485 18.60 -16.08 -10.97
C ALA A 485 19.62 -15.03 -10.47
N PRO A 486 19.40 -13.73 -10.70
CA PRO A 486 20.03 -12.69 -9.90
C PRO A 486 19.72 -12.86 -8.40
N ASP A 487 20.53 -12.23 -7.55
CA ASP A 487 20.27 -12.19 -6.12
C ASP A 487 18.99 -11.40 -5.82
N ARG A 488 18.28 -11.81 -4.76
CA ARG A 488 17.16 -11.06 -4.19
C ARG A 488 17.60 -10.43 -2.87
N ALA A 489 17.02 -9.30 -2.56
CA ALA A 489 17.23 -8.65 -1.27
C ALA A 489 16.03 -7.77 -0.94
N ALA A 490 15.78 -7.58 0.35
CA ALA A 490 14.91 -6.54 0.85
C ALA A 490 15.61 -5.81 1.99
N TYR A 491 15.49 -4.48 2.02
CA TYR A 491 16.11 -3.67 3.06
C TYR A 491 15.39 -2.34 3.25
N LEU A 492 15.49 -1.78 4.45
CA LEU A 492 15.17 -0.39 4.71
C LEU A 492 16.40 0.45 4.37
N MET A 493 16.27 1.38 3.43
CA MET A 493 17.33 2.30 3.03
C MET A 493 17.04 3.70 3.57
N ALA A 494 18.04 4.38 4.11
CA ALA A 494 17.99 5.83 4.25
C ALA A 494 18.70 6.47 3.06
N TRP A 495 17.94 7.21 2.27
CA TRP A 495 18.37 7.88 1.05
C TRP A 495 18.47 9.38 1.28
N ASP A 496 19.57 9.99 0.89
CA ASP A 496 19.70 11.45 0.81
C ASP A 496 19.18 11.91 -0.56
N PRO A 497 18.02 12.61 -0.63
CA PRO A 497 17.44 13.02 -1.90
C PRO A 497 18.26 14.13 -2.60
N ILE A 498 19.12 14.86 -1.88
CA ILE A 498 19.92 15.96 -2.43
C ILE A 498 21.27 15.44 -2.91
N ALA A 499 21.95 14.64 -2.09
CA ALA A 499 23.19 13.99 -2.47
C ALA A 499 22.98 12.80 -3.41
N GLN A 500 21.74 12.30 -3.53
CA GLN A 500 21.34 11.17 -4.38
C GLN A 500 22.15 9.89 -4.06
N GLN A 501 22.24 9.54 -2.78
CA GLN A 501 23.00 8.38 -2.33
C GLN A 501 22.41 7.75 -1.06
N GLU A 502 22.67 6.46 -0.89
CA GLU A 502 22.42 5.73 0.36
C GLU A 502 23.31 6.28 1.48
N VAL A 503 22.70 6.59 2.63
CA VAL A 503 23.39 6.97 3.87
C VAL A 503 23.64 5.75 4.75
N TRP A 504 22.61 4.92 4.91
CA TRP A 504 22.67 3.65 5.62
C TRP A 504 21.55 2.72 5.13
N ARG A 505 21.66 1.42 5.44
CA ARG A 505 20.57 0.46 5.21
C ARG A 505 20.51 -0.62 6.28
N GLN A 506 19.32 -1.20 6.46
CA GLN A 506 19.03 -2.32 7.34
C GLN A 506 18.44 -3.48 6.52
N PRO A 507 19.21 -4.58 6.33
CA PRO A 507 18.72 -5.78 5.66
C PRO A 507 17.53 -6.42 6.37
N GLN A 508 16.56 -6.90 5.59
CA GLN A 508 15.48 -7.74 6.08
C GLN A 508 15.89 -9.21 5.98
N LEU A 509 15.38 -10.03 6.92
CA LEU A 509 15.61 -11.48 6.90
C LEU A 509 14.94 -12.13 5.67
N ILE A 510 13.71 -11.71 5.36
CA ILE A 510 12.96 -12.21 4.21
C ILE A 510 13.26 -11.33 3.00
N GLU A 511 14.06 -11.85 2.07
CA GLU A 511 14.63 -11.10 0.94
C GLU A 511 13.60 -10.64 -0.12
N THR A 512 12.32 -11.00 0.03
CA THR A 512 11.24 -10.67 -0.91
C THR A 512 10.19 -9.75 -0.34
N ALA A 513 10.31 -9.34 0.92
CA ALA A 513 9.26 -8.63 1.63
C ALA A 513 9.71 -7.24 2.11
N ALA A 514 8.96 -6.23 1.70
CA ALA A 514 9.07 -4.87 2.19
C ALA A 514 7.85 -4.52 3.06
N ALA A 515 7.99 -3.46 3.86
CA ALA A 515 6.93 -2.94 4.71
C ALA A 515 7.02 -1.42 4.81
N GLY A 516 5.87 -0.77 4.98
CA GLY A 516 5.80 0.68 5.09
C GLY A 516 6.49 1.26 6.32
N VAL A 517 6.83 2.55 6.26
CA VAL A 517 7.70 3.24 7.22
C VAL A 517 7.01 4.48 7.79
N LEU A 518 7.32 4.77 9.05
CA LEU A 518 7.01 6.01 9.75
C LEU A 518 8.30 6.62 10.31
N THR A 519 8.45 7.93 10.25
CA THR A 519 9.51 8.65 10.97
C THR A 519 8.93 9.66 11.96
N THR A 520 9.65 9.96 13.04
CA THR A 520 9.19 10.89 14.08
C THR A 520 10.28 11.89 14.46
N ALA A 521 9.86 13.03 15.00
CA ALA A 521 10.75 14.03 15.56
C ALA A 521 11.59 13.53 16.76
N GLY A 522 11.23 12.37 17.33
CA GLY A 522 11.95 11.70 18.40
C GLY A 522 13.25 11.00 17.96
N GLY A 523 13.69 11.16 16.71
CA GLY A 523 14.92 10.54 16.18
C GLY A 523 14.73 9.09 15.75
N LEU A 524 13.50 8.70 15.39
CA LEU A 524 13.11 7.31 15.17
C LEU A 524 12.53 7.05 13.79
N VAL A 525 12.78 5.83 13.31
CA VAL A 525 12.15 5.23 12.14
C VAL A 525 11.51 3.90 12.55
N PHE A 526 10.20 3.76 12.33
CA PHE A 526 9.44 2.55 12.66
C PHE A 526 9.09 1.77 11.41
N GLN A 527 9.27 0.44 11.46
CA GLN A 527 8.93 -0.47 10.36
C GLN A 527 8.54 -1.84 10.92
N GLY A 528 7.47 -2.45 10.38
CA GLY A 528 7.24 -3.88 10.55
C GLY A 528 8.07 -4.72 9.59
N ASN A 529 8.07 -6.03 9.71
CA ASN A 529 8.71 -6.90 8.73
C ASN A 529 8.00 -8.25 8.56
N ALA A 530 8.44 -9.02 7.56
CA ALA A 530 7.95 -10.37 7.31
C ALA A 530 8.55 -11.43 8.27
N ALA A 531 9.50 -11.07 9.13
CA ALA A 531 9.97 -11.95 10.21
C ALA A 531 9.06 -11.92 11.44
N GLY A 532 7.95 -11.16 11.39
CA GLY A 532 7.00 -11.03 12.48
C GLY A 532 7.48 -10.11 13.60
N GLU A 533 8.27 -9.09 13.27
CA GLU A 533 8.73 -8.05 14.20
C GLU A 533 8.20 -6.67 13.80
N PHE A 534 8.03 -5.81 14.79
CA PHE A 534 7.89 -4.37 14.66
C PHE A 534 9.13 -3.71 15.27
N VAL A 535 9.86 -2.91 14.50
CA VAL A 535 11.21 -2.46 14.85
C VAL A 535 11.27 -0.94 14.86
N ALA A 536 12.01 -0.38 15.81
CA ALA A 536 12.38 1.02 15.83
C ALA A 536 13.90 1.18 15.63
N TYR A 537 14.27 1.99 14.66
CA TYR A 537 15.65 2.33 14.32
C TYR A 537 15.93 3.79 14.67
N ARG A 538 17.19 4.11 15.01
CA ARG A 538 17.66 5.49 15.03
C ARG A 538 17.68 6.04 13.61
N ASP A 539 17.17 7.24 13.43
CA ASP A 539 16.99 7.86 12.12
C ASP A 539 18.30 8.29 11.42
N SER A 540 19.36 8.52 12.20
CA SER A 540 20.65 9.03 11.71
C SER A 540 21.62 7.97 11.20
N ASP A 541 21.59 6.75 11.76
CA ASP A 541 22.53 5.67 11.41
C ASP A 541 21.88 4.29 11.23
N GLY A 542 20.57 4.19 11.44
CA GLY A 542 19.82 2.95 11.32
C GLY A 542 20.04 1.98 12.48
N GLU A 543 20.66 2.35 13.59
CA GLU A 543 20.83 1.45 14.74
C GLU A 543 19.47 0.95 15.22
N ARG A 544 19.30 -0.38 15.32
CA ARG A 544 18.09 -0.99 15.90
C ARG A 544 18.07 -0.72 17.41
N LEU A 545 17.12 0.08 17.86
CA LEU A 545 16.97 0.47 19.27
C LEU A 545 15.95 -0.38 20.03
N TRP A 546 14.92 -0.86 19.34
CA TRP A 546 13.84 -1.63 19.94
C TRP A 546 13.19 -2.57 18.92
N SER A 547 12.54 -3.62 19.42
CA SER A 547 11.62 -4.43 18.64
C SER A 547 10.55 -5.10 19.50
N GLY A 548 9.36 -5.29 18.96
CA GLY A 548 8.29 -6.14 19.50
C GLY A 548 7.87 -7.22 18.51
N ILE A 549 7.34 -8.34 19.02
CA ILE A 549 6.81 -9.43 18.18
C ILE A 549 5.39 -9.07 17.72
N THR A 550 5.10 -9.28 16.44
CA THR A 550 3.76 -9.11 15.84
C THR A 550 3.05 -10.45 15.59
N GLN A 551 3.80 -11.55 15.49
CA GLN A 551 3.32 -12.90 15.12
C GLN A 551 2.74 -13.00 13.70
N SER A 552 2.93 -11.97 12.87
CA SER A 552 2.34 -11.86 11.54
C SER A 552 3.25 -11.06 10.61
N HIS A 553 3.26 -11.42 9.32
CA HIS A 553 3.92 -10.61 8.30
C HIS A 553 3.32 -9.21 8.26
N THR A 554 4.18 -8.20 8.33
CA THR A 554 3.74 -6.81 8.19
C THR A 554 4.15 -6.27 6.83
N VAL A 555 3.19 -5.62 6.16
CA VAL A 555 3.41 -4.89 4.90
C VAL A 555 2.94 -3.42 5.00
N ALA A 556 1.89 -3.14 5.78
CA ALA A 556 1.37 -1.79 5.98
C ALA A 556 2.36 -0.85 6.70
N ALA A 557 2.16 0.45 6.51
CA ALA A 557 2.88 1.48 7.27
C ALA A 557 2.25 1.69 8.66
N PRO A 558 3.06 1.86 9.71
CA PRO A 558 2.58 2.30 11.01
C PRO A 558 2.19 3.79 11.00
N ILE A 559 1.43 4.20 12.02
CA ILE A 559 1.19 5.61 12.36
C ILE A 559 1.57 5.88 13.82
N THR A 560 1.74 7.14 14.19
CA THR A 560 1.81 7.56 15.59
C THR A 560 0.82 8.69 15.84
N TYR A 561 0.27 8.73 17.04
CA TYR A 561 -0.73 9.70 17.46
C TYR A 561 -0.61 10.00 18.95
N GLU A 562 -1.26 11.04 19.43
CA GLU A 562 -1.33 11.39 20.84
C GLU A 562 -2.79 11.55 21.26
N LEU A 563 -3.15 10.94 22.38
CA LEU A 563 -4.48 11.04 22.97
C LEU A 563 -4.34 11.17 24.48
N ASP A 564 -5.02 12.17 25.05
CA ASP A 564 -5.00 12.47 26.49
C ASP A 564 -3.57 12.56 27.07
N GLY A 565 -2.62 13.11 26.29
CA GLY A 565 -1.21 13.31 26.66
C GLY A 565 -0.31 12.08 26.57
N VAL A 566 -0.81 10.97 26.00
CA VAL A 566 -0.06 9.74 25.78
C VAL A 566 0.17 9.55 24.28
N GLN A 567 1.43 9.38 23.88
CA GLN A 567 1.79 9.03 22.52
C GLN A 567 1.67 7.52 22.32
N TYR A 568 1.02 7.14 21.23
CA TYR A 568 0.83 5.77 20.77
C TYR A 568 1.46 5.56 19.40
N VAL A 569 1.80 4.32 19.09
CA VAL A 569 2.21 3.88 17.74
C VAL A 569 1.31 2.70 17.35
N ALA A 570 0.60 2.82 16.23
CA ALA A 570 -0.32 1.81 15.74
C ALA A 570 0.16 1.20 14.42
N LEU A 571 -0.10 -0.09 14.25
CA LEU A 571 0.27 -0.85 13.06
C LEU A 571 -0.81 -1.89 12.76
N VAL A 572 -1.12 -2.09 11.48
CA VAL A 572 -1.92 -3.22 11.00
C VAL A 572 -0.98 -4.28 10.44
N THR A 573 -1.17 -5.53 10.84
CA THR A 573 -0.35 -6.66 10.42
C THR A 573 -1.22 -7.74 9.76
N GLY A 574 -0.65 -8.44 8.79
CA GLY A 574 -1.33 -9.50 8.04
C GLY A 574 -0.89 -9.51 6.57
N SER A 575 -0.42 -10.66 6.10
CA SER A 575 -0.15 -10.92 4.68
C SER A 575 -0.78 -12.25 4.29
N ARG A 576 -0.66 -12.69 3.04
CA ARG A 576 -1.10 -14.03 2.65
C ARG A 576 -0.55 -15.13 3.58
N ALA A 577 0.67 -15.05 4.09
CA ALA A 577 1.27 -16.09 4.93
C ALA A 577 1.68 -15.63 6.33
N LEU A 578 1.89 -16.61 7.22
CA LEU A 578 2.58 -16.45 8.51
C LEU A 578 4.10 -16.36 8.33
N PRO A 579 4.82 -15.71 9.27
CA PRO A 579 6.28 -15.78 9.35
C PRO A 579 6.73 -17.23 9.51
N GLN A 580 7.52 -17.71 8.55
CA GLN A 580 8.12 -19.06 8.57
C GLN A 580 9.48 -19.08 9.28
N GLU A 581 10.13 -17.93 9.36
CA GLU A 581 11.43 -17.75 10.01
C GLU A 581 11.51 -16.40 10.72
N GLY A 582 12.49 -16.27 11.60
CA GLY A 582 12.70 -15.07 12.41
C GLY A 582 11.93 -15.06 13.74
N PRO A 583 12.08 -13.99 14.54
CA PRO A 583 11.64 -13.97 15.93
C PRO A 583 10.12 -14.06 16.14
N GLY A 584 9.33 -13.67 15.15
CA GLY A 584 7.87 -13.78 15.17
C GLY A 584 7.30 -15.02 14.49
N ALA A 585 8.15 -15.96 14.06
CA ALA A 585 7.71 -17.21 13.45
C ALA A 585 6.94 -18.08 14.43
N MET A 586 5.67 -18.29 14.13
CA MET A 586 4.78 -19.17 14.88
C MET A 586 3.52 -19.49 14.08
N GLY A 587 2.84 -20.57 14.47
CA GLY A 587 1.54 -20.93 13.96
C GLY A 587 0.45 -19.91 14.27
N SER A 588 -0.75 -20.14 13.73
CA SER A 588 -1.92 -19.31 14.05
C SER A 588 -2.20 -19.35 15.55
N THR A 589 -2.49 -18.19 16.14
CA THR A 589 -2.81 -18.03 17.56
C THR A 589 -4.24 -17.55 17.80
N THR A 590 -5.02 -17.42 16.73
CA THR A 590 -6.42 -16.98 16.76
C THR A 590 -7.27 -17.75 15.76
N ARG A 591 -8.54 -17.96 16.08
CA ARG A 591 -9.49 -18.57 15.13
C ARG A 591 -10.03 -17.57 14.11
N ALA A 592 -9.81 -16.27 14.34
CA ALA A 592 -10.28 -15.22 13.46
C ALA A 592 -9.52 -15.21 12.13
N SER A 593 -8.23 -15.56 12.16
CA SER A 593 -7.38 -15.61 10.98
C SER A 593 -6.21 -16.58 11.14
N SER A 594 -5.92 -17.33 10.08
CA SER A 594 -4.80 -18.27 10.06
C SER A 594 -3.45 -17.58 9.94
N ASN A 595 -3.42 -16.33 9.48
CA ASN A 595 -2.21 -15.52 9.30
C ASN A 595 -1.96 -14.52 10.45
N ASN A 596 -2.71 -14.63 11.56
CA ASN A 596 -2.60 -13.74 12.71
C ASN A 596 -2.80 -12.25 12.36
N SER A 597 -3.72 -11.93 11.43
CA SER A 597 -4.00 -10.54 11.05
C SER A 597 -4.53 -9.75 12.25
N ARG A 598 -3.96 -8.56 12.50
CA ARG A 598 -4.19 -7.76 13.72
C ARG A 598 -4.06 -6.27 13.53
N VAL A 599 -4.72 -5.54 14.41
CA VAL A 599 -4.31 -4.18 14.80
C VAL A 599 -3.50 -4.27 16.08
N LEU A 600 -2.32 -3.65 16.11
CA LEU A 600 -1.41 -3.60 17.24
C LEU A 600 -1.15 -2.14 17.63
N VAL A 601 -1.28 -1.80 18.91
CA VAL A 601 -1.02 -0.45 19.41
C VAL A 601 -0.08 -0.48 20.59
N TYR A 602 0.99 0.31 20.50
CA TYR A 602 2.08 0.41 21.44
C TYR A 602 2.13 1.79 22.10
N ALA A 603 2.62 1.85 23.34
CA ALA A 603 2.98 3.08 24.04
C ALA A 603 4.06 2.78 25.07
N LEU A 604 4.66 3.81 25.68
CA LEU A 604 5.64 3.62 26.74
C LEU A 604 5.02 2.84 27.91
N ASN A 605 5.74 1.83 28.38
CA ASN A 605 5.34 0.93 29.47
C ASN A 605 4.08 0.10 29.22
N GLY A 606 3.68 -0.09 27.95
CA GLY A 606 2.63 -1.06 27.60
C GLY A 606 3.01 -2.47 28.04
N SER A 607 2.05 -3.23 28.58
CA SER A 607 2.28 -4.57 29.14
C SER A 607 1.36 -5.65 28.58
N HIS A 608 0.49 -5.31 27.62
CA HIS A 608 -0.38 -6.28 26.94
C HIS A 608 0.48 -7.33 26.22
N GLN A 609 0.00 -8.56 26.18
CA GLN A 609 0.74 -9.68 25.62
C GLN A 609 -0.08 -10.31 24.50
N LEU A 610 0.58 -10.60 23.38
CA LEU A 610 -0.01 -11.41 22.33
C LEU A 610 -0.18 -12.86 22.80
N PRO A 611 -1.15 -13.61 22.26
CA PRO A 611 -1.36 -14.99 22.67
C PRO A 611 -0.14 -15.85 22.34
N THR A 612 0.34 -16.63 23.30
CA THR A 612 1.54 -17.47 23.14
C THR A 612 1.22 -18.91 22.75
N ARG A 613 -0.07 -19.28 22.77
CA ARG A 613 -0.53 -20.62 22.43
C ARG A 613 -1.02 -20.65 20.99
N GLU A 614 -0.41 -21.50 20.19
CA GLU A 614 -0.90 -21.82 18.86
C GLU A 614 -2.24 -22.54 18.96
N ILE A 615 -3.15 -22.14 18.10
CA ILE A 615 -4.36 -22.87 17.78
C ILE A 615 -3.97 -23.79 16.64
N VAL A 616 -3.76 -25.05 16.99
CA VAL A 616 -3.73 -26.13 16.00
C VAL A 616 -5.10 -26.10 15.33
N ALA A 617 -5.15 -25.71 14.05
CA ALA A 617 -6.31 -26.02 13.23
C ALA A 617 -6.54 -27.53 13.39
N ASP A 618 -7.77 -27.96 13.71
CA ASP A 618 -8.07 -29.38 13.95
C ASP A 618 -7.30 -30.21 12.90
N GLU A 619 -6.37 -31.07 13.33
CA GLU A 619 -5.55 -31.86 12.42
C GLU A 619 -6.51 -32.60 11.49
N GLN A 620 -6.67 -32.11 10.26
CA GLN A 620 -7.41 -32.85 9.26
C GLN A 620 -6.62 -34.12 9.02
N GLU A 621 -7.21 -35.26 9.39
CA GLU A 621 -6.60 -36.55 9.20
C GLU A 621 -6.38 -36.75 7.70
N LEU A 622 -5.13 -37.00 7.30
CA LEU A 622 -4.82 -37.32 5.91
C LEU A 622 -5.43 -38.68 5.57
N ASN A 623 -6.60 -38.67 4.91
CA ASN A 623 -7.39 -39.85 4.59
C ASN A 623 -7.62 -39.96 3.07
N PRO A 624 -6.59 -40.19 2.24
CA PRO A 624 -6.80 -40.27 0.81
C PRO A 624 -7.59 -41.55 0.43
N PRO A 625 -8.56 -41.48 -0.50
CA PRO A 625 -9.17 -42.66 -1.09
C PRO A 625 -8.15 -43.46 -1.92
N ALA A 626 -8.56 -44.66 -2.33
CA ALA A 626 -7.79 -45.43 -3.30
C ALA A 626 -7.72 -44.68 -4.64
N LEU A 627 -6.52 -44.62 -5.22
CA LEU A 627 -6.32 -44.05 -6.55
C LEU A 627 -6.94 -44.95 -7.62
N ILE A 628 -7.79 -44.39 -8.46
CA ILE A 628 -8.52 -45.09 -9.53
C ILE A 628 -8.22 -44.48 -10.90
N ALA A 629 -6.98 -44.04 -11.13
CA ALA A 629 -6.53 -43.44 -12.38
C ALA A 629 -5.43 -44.25 -13.08
N ASN A 630 -5.37 -44.10 -14.41
CA ASN A 630 -4.23 -44.52 -15.21
C ASN A 630 -3.24 -43.34 -15.39
N ASN A 631 -2.06 -43.60 -15.96
CA ASN A 631 -1.03 -42.57 -16.12
C ASN A 631 -1.44 -41.41 -17.04
N GLU A 632 -2.29 -41.66 -18.03
CA GLU A 632 -2.76 -40.63 -18.97
C GLU A 632 -3.69 -39.64 -18.26
N MET A 633 -4.62 -40.16 -17.46
CA MET A 633 -5.50 -39.37 -16.62
C MET A 633 -4.73 -38.58 -15.56
N LEU A 634 -3.69 -39.17 -14.94
CA LEU A 634 -2.84 -38.44 -14.00
C LEU A 634 -2.07 -37.30 -14.67
N ALA A 635 -1.54 -37.52 -15.88
CA ALA A 635 -0.84 -36.48 -16.63
C ALA A 635 -1.79 -35.35 -17.07
N GLN A 636 -3.00 -35.69 -17.51
CA GLN A 636 -4.04 -34.70 -17.80
C GLN A 636 -4.44 -33.92 -16.54
N GLY A 637 -4.63 -34.62 -15.42
CA GLY A 637 -4.95 -34.03 -14.14
C GLY A 637 -3.87 -33.09 -13.63
N GLU A 638 -2.60 -33.46 -13.76
CA GLU A 638 -1.45 -32.62 -13.42
C GLU A 638 -1.40 -31.34 -14.28
N GLN A 639 -1.57 -31.48 -15.60
CA GLN A 639 -1.57 -30.34 -16.52
C GLN A 639 -2.74 -29.39 -16.24
N THR A 640 -3.93 -29.95 -16.02
CA THR A 640 -5.15 -29.18 -15.74
C THR A 640 -5.06 -28.50 -14.38
N TYR A 641 -4.62 -29.21 -13.35
CA TYR A 641 -4.35 -28.65 -12.03
C TYR A 641 -3.33 -27.50 -12.11
N GLY A 642 -2.23 -27.72 -12.82
CA GLY A 642 -1.19 -26.72 -13.06
C GLY A 642 -1.75 -25.43 -13.68
N ARG A 643 -2.67 -25.56 -14.64
CA ARG A 643 -3.27 -24.43 -15.34
C ARG A 643 -4.33 -23.68 -14.54
N PHE A 644 -5.21 -24.40 -13.85
CA PHE A 644 -6.43 -23.81 -13.27
C PHE A 644 -6.42 -23.68 -11.75
N CYS A 645 -5.66 -24.52 -11.06
CA CYS A 645 -5.73 -24.64 -9.60
C CYS A 645 -4.47 -24.16 -8.89
N SER A 646 -3.29 -24.33 -9.51
CA SER A 646 -1.99 -24.15 -8.86
C SER A 646 -1.72 -22.73 -8.35
N VAL A 647 -2.30 -21.71 -8.98
CA VAL A 647 -2.11 -20.30 -8.58
C VAL A 647 -2.71 -20.00 -7.21
N CYS A 648 -3.72 -20.75 -6.78
CA CYS A 648 -4.36 -20.62 -5.47
C CYS A 648 -3.94 -21.75 -4.53
N HIS A 649 -3.98 -23.00 -4.98
CA HIS A 649 -3.75 -24.18 -4.14
C HIS A 649 -2.29 -24.65 -4.12
N GLY A 650 -1.39 -23.84 -4.70
CA GLY A 650 0.04 -24.07 -4.79
C GLY A 650 0.43 -25.17 -5.78
N ALA A 651 1.72 -25.22 -6.11
CA ALA A 651 2.24 -26.22 -7.03
C ALA A 651 2.12 -27.63 -6.44
N ASN A 652 1.84 -28.63 -7.29
CA ASN A 652 1.75 -30.04 -6.90
C ASN A 652 0.71 -30.36 -5.80
N ALA A 653 -0.37 -29.56 -5.70
CA ALA A 653 -1.37 -29.62 -4.65
C ALA A 653 -0.82 -29.39 -3.23
N VAL A 654 0.33 -28.72 -3.12
CA VAL A 654 0.91 -28.29 -1.84
C VAL A 654 0.57 -26.82 -1.67
N SER A 655 -0.32 -26.50 -0.74
CA SER A 655 -0.69 -25.10 -0.49
C SER A 655 0.52 -24.34 0.10
N ASP A 656 0.82 -23.17 -0.46
CA ASP A 656 1.98 -22.35 -0.07
C ASP A 656 1.81 -21.63 1.29
N GLY A 657 0.70 -21.88 2.01
CA GLY A 657 0.50 -21.38 3.36
C GLY A 657 -0.72 -21.97 4.07
N ALA A 658 -0.55 -22.36 5.33
CA ALA A 658 -1.66 -22.84 6.15
C ALA A 658 -2.77 -21.78 6.28
N GLY A 659 -3.96 -22.09 5.76
CA GLY A 659 -5.19 -21.28 5.89
C GLY A 659 -5.32 -20.08 4.95
N VAL A 660 -4.47 -19.95 3.94
CA VAL A 660 -4.64 -18.94 2.86
C VAL A 660 -5.60 -19.47 1.79
N PHE A 661 -5.27 -20.65 1.29
CA PHE A 661 -6.09 -21.49 0.44
C PHE A 661 -6.02 -22.92 0.97
N PRO A 662 -7.13 -23.69 0.94
CA PRO A 662 -7.12 -25.08 1.42
C PRO A 662 -6.06 -25.92 0.71
N ASP A 663 -5.35 -26.75 1.47
CA ASP A 663 -4.52 -27.81 0.89
C ASP A 663 -5.45 -28.94 0.44
N LEU A 664 -5.58 -29.11 -0.88
CA LEU A 664 -6.56 -30.04 -1.44
C LEU A 664 -6.26 -31.50 -1.09
N ARG A 665 -5.03 -31.83 -0.67
CA ARG A 665 -4.65 -33.19 -0.25
C ARG A 665 -5.38 -33.64 1.02
N TYR A 666 -5.91 -32.70 1.80
CA TYR A 666 -6.64 -32.92 3.05
C TYR A 666 -8.15 -32.75 2.91
N ALA A 667 -8.67 -32.51 1.69
CA ALA A 667 -10.08 -32.24 1.50
C ALA A 667 -10.95 -33.49 1.73
N ASP A 668 -12.00 -33.37 2.56
CA ASP A 668 -12.97 -34.45 2.79
C ASP A 668 -13.67 -34.91 1.49
N ARG A 669 -13.76 -34.01 0.50
CA ARG A 669 -14.41 -34.24 -0.80
C ARG A 669 -13.61 -35.14 -1.73
N LEU A 670 -12.39 -35.56 -1.37
CA LEU A 670 -11.61 -36.48 -2.22
C LEU A 670 -12.33 -37.83 -2.45
N HIS A 671 -13.22 -38.22 -1.54
CA HIS A 671 -13.93 -39.51 -1.60
C HIS A 671 -15.15 -39.53 -2.54
N ASP A 672 -15.58 -38.39 -3.07
CA ASP A 672 -16.85 -38.25 -3.78
C ASP A 672 -16.71 -37.27 -4.95
N LEU A 673 -16.79 -37.80 -6.17
CA LEU A 673 -16.67 -37.00 -7.39
C LEU A 673 -17.81 -35.98 -7.54
N ASP A 674 -19.02 -36.30 -7.08
CA ASP A 674 -20.15 -35.37 -7.16
C ASP A 674 -19.93 -34.19 -6.19
N ALA A 675 -19.45 -34.49 -4.98
CA ALA A 675 -19.11 -33.46 -3.99
C ALA A 675 -17.92 -32.59 -4.44
N TRP A 676 -16.96 -33.19 -5.16
CA TRP A 676 -15.85 -32.47 -5.79
C TRP A 676 -16.34 -31.55 -6.92
N ASN A 677 -17.18 -32.07 -7.82
CA ASN A 677 -17.76 -31.32 -8.94
C ASN A 677 -18.68 -30.19 -8.47
N ALA A 678 -19.41 -30.36 -7.37
CA ALA A 678 -20.20 -29.30 -6.76
C ALA A 678 -19.36 -28.05 -6.43
N VAL A 679 -18.08 -28.22 -6.09
CA VAL A 679 -17.15 -27.08 -5.90
C VAL A 679 -16.56 -26.63 -7.22
N VAL A 680 -15.90 -27.55 -7.94
CA VAL A 680 -15.04 -27.21 -9.08
C VAL A 680 -15.85 -26.75 -10.28
N LEU A 681 -17.03 -27.34 -10.51
CA LEU A 681 -17.88 -27.05 -11.67
C LEU A 681 -19.13 -26.26 -11.28
N GLU A 682 -19.70 -26.45 -10.09
CA GLU A 682 -21.00 -25.83 -9.74
C GLU A 682 -20.88 -24.63 -8.79
N GLY A 683 -19.68 -24.34 -8.26
CA GLY A 683 -19.41 -23.13 -7.48
C GLY A 683 -20.04 -23.12 -6.09
N GLU A 684 -20.20 -24.28 -5.44
CA GLU A 684 -20.74 -24.37 -4.06
C GLU A 684 -19.99 -23.47 -3.07
N LEU A 685 -18.69 -23.22 -3.31
CA LEU A 685 -17.84 -22.38 -2.48
C LEU A 685 -17.54 -20.99 -3.10
N ALA A 686 -18.33 -20.55 -4.09
CA ALA A 686 -18.16 -19.25 -4.74
C ALA A 686 -18.22 -18.08 -3.77
N SER A 687 -19.09 -18.15 -2.75
CA SER A 687 -19.20 -17.15 -1.68
C SER A 687 -17.95 -17.05 -0.81
N SER A 688 -17.05 -18.03 -0.87
CA SER A 688 -15.76 -18.04 -0.17
C SER A 688 -14.58 -17.71 -1.10
N GLY A 689 -14.86 -17.34 -2.35
CA GLY A 689 -13.85 -16.99 -3.36
C GLY A 689 -13.34 -18.15 -4.22
N MET A 690 -13.91 -19.36 -4.09
CA MET A 690 -13.61 -20.49 -4.99
C MET A 690 -14.58 -20.48 -6.17
N VAL A 691 -14.12 -19.94 -7.30
CA VAL A 691 -14.94 -19.82 -8.53
C VAL A 691 -15.24 -21.19 -9.14
N ALA A 692 -16.41 -21.29 -9.77
CA ALA A 692 -16.73 -22.40 -10.66
C ALA A 692 -15.92 -22.31 -11.95
N PHE A 693 -15.56 -23.47 -12.49
CA PHE A 693 -14.87 -23.61 -13.77
C PHE A 693 -15.78 -24.24 -14.84
N ASP A 694 -17.11 -24.18 -14.67
CA ASP A 694 -18.03 -24.58 -15.72
C ASP A 694 -17.79 -23.80 -17.01
N GLY A 695 -17.85 -24.51 -18.13
CA GLY A 695 -17.51 -23.96 -19.45
C GLY A 695 -16.01 -23.77 -19.71
N GLN A 696 -15.14 -24.01 -18.73
CA GLN A 696 -13.67 -24.08 -18.90
C GLN A 696 -13.13 -25.50 -18.71
N LEU A 697 -13.75 -26.28 -17.81
CA LEU A 697 -13.43 -27.68 -17.54
C LEU A 697 -14.65 -28.55 -17.83
N GLU A 698 -14.43 -29.70 -18.47
CA GLU A 698 -15.42 -30.76 -18.53
C GLU A 698 -15.36 -31.64 -17.26
N GLU A 699 -16.40 -32.45 -17.04
CA GLU A 699 -16.46 -33.37 -15.89
C GLU A 699 -15.25 -34.31 -15.84
N SER A 700 -14.78 -34.77 -17.01
CA SER A 700 -13.58 -35.60 -17.12
C SER A 700 -12.29 -34.87 -16.75
N ASP A 701 -12.21 -33.55 -16.98
CA ASP A 701 -11.06 -32.75 -16.56
C ASP A 701 -11.07 -32.59 -15.04
N SER A 702 -12.23 -32.30 -14.46
CA SER A 702 -12.43 -32.22 -13.01
C SER A 702 -12.09 -33.55 -12.32
N GLU A 703 -12.52 -34.68 -12.89
CA GLU A 703 -12.18 -36.01 -12.39
C GLU A 703 -10.67 -36.28 -12.49
N ALA A 704 -10.03 -35.91 -13.60
CA ALA A 704 -8.58 -36.05 -13.75
C ALA A 704 -7.82 -35.23 -12.69
N VAL A 705 -8.25 -33.99 -12.42
CA VAL A 705 -7.70 -33.15 -11.35
C VAL A 705 -7.91 -33.81 -9.97
N LEU A 706 -9.11 -34.31 -9.67
CA LEU A 706 -9.39 -35.04 -8.43
C LEU A 706 -8.41 -36.22 -8.26
N GLN A 707 -8.24 -37.04 -9.28
CA GLN A 707 -7.34 -38.19 -9.23
C GLN A 707 -5.87 -37.79 -9.08
N TYR A 708 -5.46 -36.69 -9.72
CA TYR A 708 -4.13 -36.12 -9.51
C TYR A 708 -3.95 -35.70 -8.04
N VAL A 709 -4.89 -34.96 -7.45
CA VAL A 709 -4.82 -34.55 -6.04
C VAL A 709 -4.79 -35.75 -5.09
N ILE A 710 -5.61 -36.78 -5.34
CA ILE A 710 -5.56 -38.06 -4.59
C ILE A 710 -4.15 -38.68 -4.67
N SER A 711 -3.53 -38.69 -5.85
CA SER A 711 -2.18 -39.23 -6.01
C SER A 711 -1.14 -38.47 -5.18
N ARG A 712 -1.27 -37.14 -5.08
CA ARG A 712 -0.42 -36.28 -4.25
C ARG A 712 -0.66 -36.51 -2.76
N ALA A 713 -1.91 -36.73 -2.35
CA ALA A 713 -2.28 -37.05 -0.98
C ALA A 713 -1.74 -38.42 -0.54
N ILE A 714 -1.79 -39.44 -1.41
CA ILE A 714 -1.19 -40.77 -1.16
C ILE A 714 0.33 -40.65 -1.01
N ALA A 715 1.00 -39.90 -1.91
CA ALA A 715 2.43 -39.70 -1.84
C ALA A 715 2.84 -39.06 -0.49
N LEU A 716 2.11 -38.05 -0.04
CA LEU A 716 2.30 -37.44 1.28
C LEU A 716 2.07 -38.46 2.42
N ALA A 717 1.02 -39.29 2.34
CA ALA A 717 0.74 -40.31 3.34
C ALA A 717 1.84 -41.38 3.41
N ASP A 718 2.48 -41.72 2.29
CA ASP A 718 3.62 -42.63 2.25
C ASP A 718 4.87 -41.96 2.84
N GLU A 719 5.13 -40.69 2.54
CA GLU A 719 6.24 -39.92 3.11
C GLU A 719 6.12 -39.79 4.63
N LEU A 720 4.95 -39.44 5.15
CA LEU A 720 4.69 -39.31 6.60
C LEU A 720 4.85 -40.66 7.32
N ARG A 721 4.39 -41.77 6.69
CA ARG A 721 4.60 -43.12 7.22
C ARG A 721 6.07 -43.53 7.23
N ALA A 722 6.88 -43.04 6.28
CA ALA A 722 8.32 -43.33 6.22
C ALA A 722 9.14 -42.51 7.23
N GLN A 723 8.59 -41.40 7.74
CA GLN A 723 9.22 -40.53 8.75
C GLN A 723 8.92 -40.96 10.20
N GLN A 724 7.95 -41.85 10.40
CA GLN A 724 7.63 -42.51 11.68
C GLN A 724 8.41 -43.82 11.81
#